data_AF-A0A0E0HTN6-F1
#
_entry.id   AF-A0A0E0HTN6-F1
#
_cell.length_a   1.000
_cell.length_b   1.000
_cell.length_c   1.000
_cell.angle_alpha   90.00
_cell.angle_beta   90.00
_cell.angle_gamma   90.00
#
_symmetry.space_group_name_H-M   'P 1'
#
loop_
_entity.id
_entity.type
_entity.pdbx_description
1 polymer ?
#
loop_
_entity_poly.entity_id
_entity_poly.type
_entity_poly.pdbx_seq_one_letter_code
_entity_poly.pdbx_strand_id
1 'polypeptide(L)'
;MRTTARPTAAATALALIVVLVFSPSPATAATARMFKTIDARRSQHLDLTGSLVGPESVAFDGKGHGPYSGVSDGRVMRWNGEAAGWSTYTYSPSYTKNKCAASTLPTVQTESKCGRPLGLRFHFKTGNLYIADAYMGLMRVGPGGDEATVLATKADGVPLRFTNGVDIDQVTGDVYFTDSSMNYQRSQHEQVTATKDSTGRLMKYDPRTNQVTVLQSNITYPNGVAIGVDRTHLIVALTGPCKLMRYWIQGSKAGKSEPFAELPGYPDNVRPDGKGGYWVALHREKYELPFGPDNHLVAMRVSAGGKLVQQMRGPKSLRPTEVMERKDGKIYMGNVELPYVGVVKNSPVRPHIKLITQATAMRSTARQAATAAAFALIVFLVLLSPSPTAAATATTRMFKTIDARRSQHLDLGGSLVGPESVAFDGKGRGPYSGVSDGRIMRWNGEAAGWSTYTYSPSYTKNKCAASTLPTVQTESKCGRPLGLRFHYKTGNLYIADAYMGLMRVGPKGGEATVLATKADGVPLRFTNGVDIDQVTGDVYFTDSSMNYQRSQHEQVTATKDSTGRLMKYDPRTNQVTVLQSNITYPNGVAISADRTHLIVALTGPCKLMRHWIRGPKTGKSEPFADLPGYPDNVRPDGKGGYWIALHREKYELPFGPDSHLVAMRVSAGGKLVQQMRGPKSLRPTEVMERKDGKIYMGNVELPYVGVVKSS
;
A
#
# COMPACT_ATOMS: atom_id res chain seq x y z
N MET A 1 -38.94 5.36 -52.63
CA MET A 1 -38.34 6.70 -52.55
C MET A 1 -37.72 6.87 -51.17
N ARG A 2 -36.38 6.82 -51.09
CA ARG A 2 -35.61 7.01 -49.84
C ARG A 2 -35.32 8.50 -49.68
N THR A 3 -35.88 9.14 -48.66
CA THR A 3 -35.50 10.49 -48.23
C THR A 3 -34.34 10.39 -47.24
N THR A 4 -33.14 10.77 -47.69
CA THR A 4 -31.95 10.92 -46.87
C THR A 4 -32.03 12.24 -46.11
N ALA A 5 -32.24 12.19 -44.79
CA ALA A 5 -32.09 13.34 -43.92
C ALA A 5 -30.59 13.69 -43.77
N ARG A 6 -30.18 14.88 -44.21
CA ARG A 6 -28.86 15.45 -43.92
C ARG A 6 -28.80 15.83 -42.42
N PRO A 7 -27.71 15.55 -41.69
CA PRO A 7 -27.56 16.08 -40.35
C PRO A 7 -27.43 17.60 -40.42
N THR A 8 -28.17 18.30 -39.55
CA THR A 8 -28.09 19.74 -39.37
C THR A 8 -26.71 20.14 -38.86
N ALA A 9 -26.22 21.31 -39.30
CA ALA A 9 -24.89 21.85 -38.97
C ALA A 9 -24.56 21.92 -37.46
N ALA A 10 -25.57 21.84 -36.59
CA ALA A 10 -25.42 21.76 -35.14
C ALA A 10 -24.80 20.43 -34.66
N ALA A 11 -25.08 19.30 -35.33
CA ALA A 11 -24.56 17.99 -34.95
C ALA A 11 -23.06 17.84 -35.25
N THR A 12 -22.59 18.46 -36.34
CA THR A 12 -21.17 18.50 -36.72
C THR A 12 -20.37 19.46 -35.83
N ALA A 13 -20.98 20.57 -35.38
CA ALA A 13 -20.36 21.51 -34.44
C ALA A 13 -20.19 20.91 -33.04
N LEU A 14 -21.18 20.14 -32.54
CA LEU A 14 -21.08 19.49 -31.23
C LEU A 14 -19.99 18.40 -31.20
N ALA A 15 -19.82 17.65 -32.28
CA ALA A 15 -18.75 16.65 -32.40
C ALA A 15 -17.35 17.27 -32.41
N LEU A 16 -17.17 18.43 -33.06
CA LEU A 16 -15.91 19.19 -33.04
C LEU A 16 -15.60 19.84 -31.68
N ILE A 17 -16.62 20.29 -30.95
CA ILE A 17 -16.46 20.86 -29.60
C ILE A 17 -16.13 19.76 -28.58
N VAL A 18 -16.73 18.57 -28.68
CA VAL A 18 -16.37 17.43 -27.80
C VAL A 18 -14.94 16.96 -28.07
N VAL A 19 -14.48 16.98 -29.32
CA VAL A 19 -13.06 16.69 -29.64
C VAL A 19 -12.14 17.79 -29.10
N LEU A 20 -12.50 19.07 -29.12
CA LEU A 20 -11.67 20.16 -28.60
C LEU A 20 -11.69 20.30 -27.06
N VAL A 21 -12.78 19.91 -26.39
CA VAL A 21 -12.95 19.98 -24.93
C VAL A 21 -12.38 18.74 -24.23
N PHE A 22 -12.32 17.58 -24.90
CA PHE A 22 -11.64 16.36 -24.41
C PHE A 22 -10.28 16.10 -25.07
N SER A 23 -9.83 16.94 -25.99
CA SER A 23 -8.42 16.97 -26.35
C SER A 23 -7.65 17.64 -25.22
N PRO A 24 -6.53 17.05 -24.74
CA PRO A 24 -5.63 17.77 -23.87
C PRO A 24 -5.26 19.08 -24.59
N SER A 25 -5.34 20.22 -23.88
CA SER A 25 -4.86 21.49 -24.40
C SER A 25 -3.47 21.29 -25.03
N PRO A 26 -3.09 22.06 -26.06
CA PRO A 26 -1.76 21.95 -26.67
C PRO A 26 -0.62 22.03 -25.64
N ALA A 27 -0.86 22.66 -24.49
CA ALA A 27 0.04 22.69 -23.33
C ALA A 27 0.16 21.35 -22.55
N THR A 28 -0.93 20.59 -22.40
CA THR A 28 -0.92 19.25 -21.76
C THR A 28 -0.47 18.13 -22.71
N ALA A 29 -0.64 18.29 -24.03
CA ALA A 29 -0.01 17.42 -25.01
C ALA A 29 1.50 17.74 -25.21
N ALA A 30 1.92 18.97 -24.88
CA ALA A 30 3.32 19.39 -24.97
C ALA A 30 4.20 18.90 -23.81
N THR A 31 3.65 18.57 -22.63
CA THR A 31 4.45 18.01 -21.52
C THR A 31 4.80 16.53 -21.69
N ALA A 32 4.06 15.80 -22.53
CA ALA A 32 4.41 14.43 -22.92
C ALA A 32 5.71 14.35 -23.77
N ARG A 33 6.35 15.48 -24.07
CA ARG A 33 7.50 15.58 -25.00
C ARG A 33 8.87 15.82 -24.34
N MET A 34 9.02 15.83 -23.02
CA MET A 34 10.27 16.37 -22.42
C MET A 34 11.38 15.36 -22.03
N PHE A 35 11.11 14.08 -21.77
CA PHE A 35 12.15 13.15 -21.31
C PHE A 35 12.43 12.02 -22.31
N LYS A 36 13.72 11.78 -22.60
CA LYS A 36 14.16 10.50 -23.20
C LYS A 36 13.67 9.38 -22.27
N THR A 37 12.86 8.47 -22.81
CA THR A 37 12.17 7.43 -22.02
C THR A 37 12.75 6.06 -22.34
N ILE A 38 13.16 5.33 -21.30
CA ILE A 38 13.52 3.91 -21.36
C ILE A 38 12.30 3.08 -20.94
N ASP A 39 12.04 1.99 -21.64
CA ASP A 39 10.95 1.06 -21.34
C ASP A 39 11.49 -0.21 -20.66
N ALA A 40 11.26 -0.31 -19.35
CA ALA A 40 11.70 -1.42 -18.51
C ALA A 40 10.90 -2.71 -18.73
N ARG A 41 9.78 -2.69 -19.48
CA ARG A 41 9.06 -3.91 -19.90
C ARG A 41 9.90 -4.78 -20.84
N ARG A 42 10.97 -4.22 -21.42
CA ARG A 42 11.93 -4.92 -22.29
C ARG A 42 13.12 -5.48 -21.52
N SER A 43 13.03 -5.56 -20.19
CA SER A 43 14.11 -6.09 -19.38
C SER A 43 14.27 -7.59 -19.61
N GLN A 44 15.53 -8.01 -19.67
CA GLN A 44 15.93 -9.40 -19.53
C GLN A 44 16.09 -9.70 -18.04
N HIS A 45 15.78 -10.92 -17.62
CA HIS A 45 15.83 -11.29 -16.21
C HIS A 45 17.03 -12.20 -15.95
N LEU A 46 17.78 -11.91 -14.89
CA LEU A 46 18.75 -12.82 -14.31
C LEU A 46 18.08 -13.48 -13.09
N ASP A 47 17.37 -14.57 -13.35
CA ASP A 47 16.52 -15.22 -12.35
C ASP A 47 17.33 -15.87 -11.23
N LEU A 48 16.89 -15.63 -9.99
CA LEU A 48 17.35 -16.33 -8.80
C LEU A 48 16.74 -17.74 -8.76
N THR A 49 17.44 -18.67 -8.13
CA THR A 49 16.97 -20.05 -8.02
C THR A 49 16.12 -20.26 -6.76
N GLY A 50 15.10 -21.11 -6.88
CA GLY A 50 14.24 -21.50 -5.76
C GLY A 50 13.28 -20.39 -5.31
N SER A 51 13.10 -20.26 -3.99
CA SER A 51 12.21 -19.27 -3.35
C SER A 51 12.90 -17.94 -3.02
N LEU A 52 14.13 -17.74 -3.51
CA LEU A 52 14.89 -16.52 -3.24
C LEU A 52 14.25 -15.34 -3.96
N VAL A 53 14.10 -14.25 -3.22
CA VAL A 53 13.61 -12.98 -3.75
C VAL A 53 14.52 -11.86 -3.31
N GLY A 54 14.32 -10.72 -3.95
CA GLY A 54 14.77 -9.48 -3.42
C GLY A 54 16.23 -9.14 -3.69
N PRO A 55 16.78 -9.38 -4.90
CA PRO A 55 18.08 -8.82 -5.25
C PRO A 55 17.96 -7.29 -5.20
N GLU A 56 18.27 -6.69 -4.06
CA GLU A 56 17.86 -5.31 -3.75
C GLU A 56 18.84 -4.31 -4.34
N SER A 57 20.14 -4.48 -4.08
CA SER A 57 21.23 -3.64 -4.57
C SER A 57 22.06 -4.42 -5.58
N VAL A 58 22.68 -3.72 -6.53
CA VAL A 58 23.48 -4.31 -7.60
C VAL A 58 24.85 -3.67 -7.58
N ALA A 59 25.89 -4.50 -7.48
CA ALA A 59 27.27 -4.07 -7.51
C ALA A 59 28.10 -4.87 -8.53
N PHE A 60 29.24 -4.29 -8.92
CA PHE A 60 30.26 -4.92 -9.74
C PHE A 60 31.63 -4.65 -9.10
N ASP A 61 32.52 -5.63 -9.17
CA ASP A 61 33.88 -5.46 -8.68
C ASP A 61 34.73 -4.58 -9.64
N GLY A 62 35.94 -4.23 -9.21
CA GLY A 62 36.85 -3.40 -10.01
C GLY A 62 37.32 -4.04 -11.32
N LYS A 63 37.19 -5.36 -11.46
CA LYS A 63 37.48 -6.12 -12.69
C LYS A 63 36.26 -6.20 -13.61
N GLY A 64 35.10 -5.77 -13.12
CA GLY A 64 33.84 -5.75 -13.85
C GLY A 64 33.04 -7.05 -13.75
N HIS A 65 33.40 -8.00 -12.88
CA HIS A 65 32.55 -9.16 -12.64
C HIS A 65 31.28 -8.78 -11.87
N GLY A 66 30.25 -9.61 -12.02
CA GLY A 66 28.94 -9.42 -11.41
C GLY A 66 27.81 -9.63 -12.44
N PRO A 67 26.57 -9.21 -12.12
CA PRO A 67 26.20 -8.47 -10.91
C PRO A 67 26.34 -9.26 -9.61
N TYR A 68 26.60 -8.54 -8.52
CA TYR A 68 26.46 -9.01 -7.14
C TYR A 68 25.21 -8.40 -6.53
N SER A 69 24.42 -9.18 -5.77
CA SER A 69 23.20 -8.68 -5.15
C SER A 69 22.83 -9.40 -3.86
N GLY A 70 22.29 -8.65 -2.89
CA GLY A 70 21.79 -9.17 -1.62
C GLY A 70 20.40 -9.75 -1.76
N VAL A 71 20.12 -10.92 -1.17
CA VAL A 71 18.83 -11.62 -1.29
C VAL A 71 18.13 -11.81 0.08
N SER A 72 16.88 -12.27 0.05
CA SER A 72 15.97 -12.37 1.21
C SER A 72 16.43 -13.28 2.36
N ASP A 73 17.43 -14.13 2.15
CA ASP A 73 17.98 -15.02 3.18
C ASP A 73 19.29 -14.53 3.81
N GLY A 74 19.68 -13.29 3.51
CA GLY A 74 20.86 -12.64 4.10
C GLY A 74 22.17 -12.83 3.33
N ARG A 75 22.17 -13.64 2.27
CA ARG A 75 23.35 -13.79 1.41
C ARG A 75 23.50 -12.63 0.44
N VAL A 76 24.74 -12.40 0.00
CA VAL A 76 25.03 -11.73 -1.26
C VAL A 76 25.41 -12.79 -2.28
N MET A 77 24.70 -12.79 -3.40
CA MET A 77 24.92 -13.69 -4.53
C MET A 77 25.73 -13.00 -5.63
N ARG A 78 26.49 -13.80 -6.39
CA ARG A 78 27.23 -13.39 -7.60
C ARG A 78 26.71 -14.15 -8.81
N TRP A 79 26.39 -13.42 -9.88
CA TRP A 79 26.09 -13.99 -11.18
C TRP A 79 27.37 -14.32 -11.94
N ASN A 80 27.50 -15.57 -12.42
CA ASN A 80 28.69 -16.07 -13.11
C ASN A 80 28.45 -16.31 -14.63
N GLY A 81 27.37 -15.76 -15.19
CA GLY A 81 26.97 -15.99 -16.58
C GLY A 81 25.90 -17.07 -16.72
N GLU A 82 25.27 -17.13 -17.90
CA GLU A 82 24.09 -17.98 -18.16
C GLU A 82 24.35 -19.47 -17.89
N ALA A 83 25.54 -19.97 -18.23
CA ALA A 83 25.89 -21.37 -18.04
C ALA A 83 26.11 -21.75 -16.56
N ALA A 84 26.57 -20.81 -15.73
CA ALA A 84 26.98 -21.08 -14.35
C ALA A 84 25.98 -20.56 -13.29
N GLY A 85 25.13 -19.60 -13.66
CA GLY A 85 24.09 -19.06 -12.80
C GLY A 85 24.59 -18.26 -11.59
N TRP A 86 23.75 -18.18 -10.56
CA TRP A 86 24.04 -17.51 -9.31
C TRP A 86 24.77 -18.44 -8.32
N SER A 87 25.77 -17.89 -7.63
CA SER A 87 26.49 -18.54 -6.54
C SER A 87 26.53 -17.65 -5.30
N THR A 88 26.71 -18.24 -4.11
CA THR A 88 26.89 -17.44 -2.88
C THR A 88 28.28 -16.81 -2.90
N TYR A 89 28.35 -15.50 -2.70
CA TYR A 89 29.61 -14.78 -2.56
C TYR A 89 29.97 -14.55 -1.09
N THR A 90 29.01 -14.07 -0.30
CA THR A 90 29.20 -13.80 1.14
C THR A 90 27.88 -13.89 1.90
N TYR A 91 27.96 -13.90 3.22
CA TYR A 91 26.86 -13.98 4.16
C TYR A 91 27.26 -13.34 5.50
N SER A 92 26.26 -12.97 6.32
CA SER A 92 26.52 -12.45 7.67
C SER A 92 27.02 -13.55 8.62
N PRO A 93 27.74 -13.24 9.71
CA PRO A 93 28.14 -14.25 10.70
C PRO A 93 26.98 -14.99 11.37
N SER A 94 25.78 -14.39 11.33
CA SER A 94 24.55 -15.01 11.85
C SER A 94 23.95 -16.05 10.90
N TYR A 95 24.43 -16.11 9.65
CA TYR A 95 23.91 -17.00 8.63
C TYR A 95 24.29 -18.46 8.91
N THR A 96 23.30 -19.35 8.84
CA THR A 96 23.54 -20.79 8.81
C THR A 96 22.64 -21.44 7.78
N LYS A 97 23.19 -22.32 6.93
CA LYS A 97 22.46 -22.94 5.81
C LYS A 97 21.13 -23.59 6.25
N ASN A 98 21.16 -24.30 7.38
CA ASN A 98 19.99 -25.01 7.92
C ASN A 98 18.91 -24.07 8.48
N LYS A 99 19.25 -22.84 8.90
CA LYS A 99 18.28 -21.89 9.46
C LYS A 99 17.83 -20.82 8.47
N CYS A 100 18.66 -20.46 7.50
CA CYS A 100 18.42 -19.33 6.60
C CYS A 100 17.95 -19.79 5.22
N ALA A 101 18.73 -20.60 4.50
CA ALA A 101 18.35 -21.08 3.17
C ALA A 101 17.24 -22.13 3.19
N ALA A 102 17.17 -22.95 4.25
CA ALA A 102 16.12 -23.95 4.45
C ALA A 102 14.94 -23.44 5.30
N SER A 103 14.91 -22.13 5.62
CA SER A 103 13.91 -21.55 6.51
C SER A 103 12.50 -21.67 5.93
N THR A 104 11.57 -22.23 6.70
CA THR A 104 10.12 -22.11 6.46
C THR A 104 9.50 -20.94 7.22
N LEU A 105 10.33 -20.16 7.94
CA LEU A 105 9.86 -18.99 8.69
C LEU A 105 9.39 -17.89 7.72
N PRO A 106 8.44 -17.04 8.14
CA PRO A 106 8.06 -15.85 7.38
C PRO A 106 9.30 -15.01 7.05
N THR A 107 9.34 -14.45 5.83
CA THR A 107 10.49 -13.69 5.31
C THR A 107 11.05 -12.68 6.30
N VAL A 108 10.19 -11.91 6.97
CA VAL A 108 10.59 -10.91 7.98
C VAL A 108 11.40 -11.50 9.16
N GLN A 109 11.06 -12.71 9.61
CA GLN A 109 11.80 -13.37 10.68
C GLN A 109 13.11 -13.96 10.19
N THR A 110 13.14 -14.44 8.94
CA THR A 110 14.38 -14.89 8.30
C THR A 110 15.33 -13.71 8.13
N GLU A 111 14.85 -12.57 7.61
CA GLU A 111 15.64 -11.36 7.42
C GLU A 111 16.26 -10.84 8.73
N SER A 112 15.47 -10.71 9.81
CA SER A 112 15.98 -10.18 11.09
C SER A 112 17.03 -11.06 11.75
N LYS A 113 17.07 -12.37 11.43
CA LYS A 113 18.06 -13.32 11.96
C LYS A 113 19.25 -13.51 11.04
N CYS A 114 19.02 -13.60 9.74
CA CYS A 114 20.02 -13.97 8.74
C CYS A 114 20.66 -12.76 8.07
N GLY A 115 20.03 -11.59 8.20
CA GLY A 115 20.42 -10.35 7.53
C GLY A 115 19.56 -10.07 6.32
N ARG A 116 19.68 -8.85 5.84
CA ARG A 116 19.12 -8.40 4.56
C ARG A 116 20.04 -7.32 3.97
N PRO A 117 20.98 -7.69 3.09
CA PRO A 117 21.89 -6.73 2.46
C PRO A 117 21.13 -5.80 1.50
N LEU A 118 21.15 -4.49 1.78
CA LEU A 118 20.45 -3.43 1.02
C LEU A 118 21.39 -2.44 0.31
N GLY A 119 22.66 -2.44 0.67
CA GLY A 119 23.63 -1.55 0.05
C GLY A 119 24.89 -2.31 -0.21
N LEU A 120 25.33 -2.33 -1.47
CA LEU A 120 26.56 -3.00 -1.87
C LEU A 120 27.49 -2.03 -2.58
N ARG A 121 28.77 -1.98 -2.17
CA ARG A 121 29.79 -1.23 -2.88
C ARG A 121 31.18 -1.85 -2.74
N PHE A 122 31.85 -2.06 -3.87
CA PHE A 122 33.24 -2.46 -3.88
C PHE A 122 34.18 -1.25 -3.76
N HIS A 123 35.24 -1.42 -2.98
CA HIS A 123 36.44 -0.60 -3.11
C HIS A 123 37.29 -1.21 -4.24
N PHE A 124 37.42 -0.55 -5.37
CA PHE A 124 37.96 -1.14 -6.59
C PHE A 124 39.44 -1.55 -6.49
N LYS A 125 40.24 -0.81 -5.72
CA LYS A 125 41.67 -1.13 -5.52
C LYS A 125 41.91 -2.37 -4.64
N THR A 126 41.20 -2.48 -3.52
CA THR A 126 41.39 -3.57 -2.54
C THR A 126 40.55 -4.80 -2.88
N GLY A 127 39.46 -4.61 -3.65
CA GLY A 127 38.49 -5.66 -3.93
C GLY A 127 37.55 -5.96 -2.76
N ASN A 128 37.62 -5.20 -1.66
CA ASN A 128 36.71 -5.38 -0.54
C ASN A 128 35.30 -4.92 -0.92
N LEU A 129 34.30 -5.74 -0.60
CA LEU A 129 32.89 -5.38 -0.67
C LEU A 129 32.44 -4.87 0.69
N TYR A 130 31.92 -3.65 0.73
CA TYR A 130 31.19 -3.11 1.88
C TYR A 130 29.70 -3.31 1.69
N ILE A 131 29.05 -3.67 2.78
CA ILE A 131 27.66 -4.12 2.82
C ILE A 131 26.94 -3.32 3.89
N ALA A 132 25.90 -2.59 3.51
CA ALA A 132 24.91 -2.09 4.44
C ALA A 132 23.78 -3.13 4.53
N ASP A 133 23.68 -3.76 5.69
CA ASP A 133 22.65 -4.76 5.99
C ASP A 133 21.63 -4.17 6.96
N ALA A 134 20.36 -4.31 6.62
CA ALA A 134 19.25 -3.71 7.36
C ALA A 134 19.25 -4.04 8.86
N TYR A 135 19.75 -5.22 9.24
CA TYR A 135 19.72 -5.73 10.60
C TYR A 135 21.11 -5.93 11.21
N MET A 136 22.12 -6.23 10.37
CA MET A 136 23.49 -6.51 10.84
C MET A 136 24.40 -5.27 10.87
N GLY A 137 23.94 -4.14 10.34
CA GLY A 137 24.71 -2.89 10.30
C GLY A 137 25.67 -2.81 9.12
N LEU A 138 26.81 -2.16 9.30
CA LEU A 138 27.85 -2.06 8.28
C LEU A 138 28.78 -3.27 8.36
N MET A 139 28.98 -3.98 7.25
CA MET A 139 29.87 -5.14 7.15
C MET A 139 30.85 -5.01 5.99
N ARG A 140 31.87 -5.88 5.98
CA ARG A 140 32.87 -5.98 4.92
C ARG A 140 33.27 -7.43 4.66
N VAL A 141 33.45 -7.79 3.40
CA VAL A 141 34.09 -9.05 2.96
C VAL A 141 35.23 -8.76 1.99
N GLY A 142 36.25 -9.62 2.00
CA GLY A 142 37.38 -9.55 1.06
C GLY A 142 37.02 -10.01 -0.36
N PRO A 143 37.93 -9.84 -1.34
CA PRO A 143 37.67 -10.16 -2.75
C PRO A 143 37.35 -11.64 -3.02
N GLY A 144 37.80 -12.55 -2.15
CA GLY A 144 37.51 -13.98 -2.24
C GLY A 144 36.06 -14.36 -1.89
N GLY A 145 35.27 -13.45 -1.33
CA GLY A 145 34.01 -13.80 -0.69
C GLY A 145 34.26 -14.48 0.67
N ASP A 146 33.27 -15.24 1.14
CA ASP A 146 33.14 -15.90 2.47
C ASP A 146 32.43 -15.05 3.53
N GLU A 147 32.41 -15.47 4.79
CA GLU A 147 31.74 -14.80 5.91
C GLU A 147 32.18 -13.32 6.04
N ALA A 148 31.21 -12.41 6.10
CA ALA A 148 31.47 -10.98 6.23
C ALA A 148 31.81 -10.58 7.68
N THR A 149 32.76 -9.67 7.85
CA THR A 149 33.06 -9.06 9.15
C THR A 149 32.11 -7.90 9.43
N VAL A 150 31.49 -7.90 10.61
CA VAL A 150 30.70 -6.74 11.08
C VAL A 150 31.63 -5.62 11.55
N LEU A 151 31.49 -4.44 10.94
CA LEU A 151 32.31 -3.27 11.22
C LEU A 151 31.62 -2.32 12.21
N ALA A 152 30.31 -2.14 12.11
CA ALA A 152 29.56 -1.27 13.01
C ALA A 152 28.11 -1.70 13.16
N THR A 153 27.62 -1.71 14.40
CA THR A 153 26.21 -1.95 14.77
C THR A 153 25.59 -0.78 15.54
N LYS A 154 26.37 0.25 15.82
CA LYS A 154 25.93 1.49 16.50
C LYS A 154 26.81 2.66 16.10
N ALA A 155 26.29 3.86 16.26
CA ALA A 155 27.01 5.13 16.14
C ALA A 155 26.60 6.05 17.29
N ASP A 156 27.56 6.73 17.91
CA ASP A 156 27.36 7.58 19.10
C ASP A 156 26.58 6.87 20.23
N GLY A 157 26.87 5.59 20.44
CA GLY A 157 26.17 4.75 21.43
C GLY A 157 24.77 4.30 21.03
N VAL A 158 24.19 4.83 19.95
CA VAL A 158 22.84 4.50 19.47
C VAL A 158 22.89 3.39 18.42
N PRO A 159 22.16 2.27 18.61
CA PRO A 159 22.11 1.16 17.65
C PRO A 159 21.72 1.60 16.24
N LEU A 160 22.28 0.94 15.22
CA LEU A 160 21.78 1.00 13.85
C LEU A 160 20.57 0.07 13.76
N ARG A 161 19.39 0.59 13.39
CA ARG A 161 18.16 -0.21 13.32
C ARG A 161 17.72 -0.52 11.90
N PHE A 162 18.09 0.31 10.94
CA PHE A 162 17.70 0.17 9.56
C PHE A 162 18.81 0.71 8.65
N THR A 163 19.94 0.00 8.61
CA THR A 163 21.08 0.39 7.74
C THR A 163 20.76 0.09 6.28
N ASN A 164 20.97 1.04 5.38
CA ASN A 164 20.40 0.95 4.03
C ASN A 164 21.43 1.15 2.90
N GLY A 165 21.71 2.40 2.53
CA GLY A 165 22.62 2.70 1.42
C GLY A 165 24.09 2.72 1.84
N VAL A 166 25.00 2.40 0.92
CA VAL A 166 26.46 2.56 1.11
C VAL A 166 27.16 2.99 -0.18
N ASP A 167 28.11 3.92 -0.05
CA ASP A 167 29.08 4.27 -1.10
C ASP A 167 30.47 4.51 -0.49
N ILE A 168 31.50 4.54 -1.34
CA ILE A 168 32.90 4.58 -0.92
C ILE A 168 33.62 5.63 -1.74
N ASP A 169 34.38 6.52 -1.07
CA ASP A 169 35.40 7.32 -1.72
C ASP A 169 36.53 6.39 -2.17
N GLN A 170 36.60 6.13 -3.48
CA GLN A 170 37.57 5.20 -4.07
C GLN A 170 39.04 5.65 -3.92
N VAL A 171 39.28 6.89 -3.47
CA VAL A 171 40.63 7.43 -3.24
C VAL A 171 41.02 7.35 -1.77
N THR A 172 40.18 7.81 -0.83
CA THR A 172 40.50 7.79 0.60
C THR A 172 40.16 6.47 1.27
N GLY A 173 39.23 5.71 0.69
CA GLY A 173 38.64 4.51 1.29
C GLY A 173 37.55 4.80 2.32
N ASP A 174 37.22 6.07 2.58
CA ASP A 174 36.12 6.43 3.48
C ASP A 174 34.79 5.86 2.98
N VAL A 175 34.02 5.25 3.88
CA VAL A 175 32.76 4.59 3.57
C VAL A 175 31.61 5.44 4.10
N TYR A 176 30.69 5.84 3.25
CA TYR A 176 29.52 6.63 3.60
C TYR A 176 28.28 5.75 3.55
N PHE A 177 27.46 5.80 4.58
CA PHE A 177 26.27 4.95 4.68
C PHE A 177 25.15 5.62 5.48
N THR A 178 23.95 5.06 5.38
CA THR A 178 22.74 5.60 6.01
C THR A 178 22.13 4.61 7.00
N ASP A 179 21.49 5.17 8.03
CA ASP A 179 20.56 4.47 8.91
C ASP A 179 19.20 5.17 8.77
N SER A 180 18.25 4.49 8.14
CA SER A 180 16.99 5.08 7.69
C SER A 180 16.07 5.50 8.83
N SER A 181 16.17 4.85 9.99
CA SER A 181 15.41 5.17 11.20
C SER A 181 16.13 4.64 12.43
N MET A 182 16.14 5.41 13.52
CA MET A 182 16.55 4.92 14.85
C MET A 182 15.38 4.32 15.65
N ASN A 183 14.14 4.51 15.18
CA ASN A 183 12.94 4.04 15.85
C ASN A 183 12.47 2.69 15.30
N TYR A 184 12.55 2.49 13.99
CA TYR A 184 11.97 1.36 13.29
C TYR A 184 13.02 0.51 12.59
N GLN A 185 12.74 -0.78 12.46
CA GLN A 185 13.52 -1.69 11.60
C GLN A 185 12.94 -1.73 10.19
N ARG A 186 13.67 -2.34 9.25
CA ARG A 186 13.20 -2.56 7.87
C ARG A 186 11.84 -3.25 7.78
N SER A 187 11.56 -4.21 8.65
CA SER A 187 10.25 -4.89 8.72
C SER A 187 9.07 -3.94 8.97
N GLN A 188 9.36 -2.73 9.46
CA GLN A 188 8.42 -1.67 9.79
C GLN A 188 8.61 -0.45 8.88
N HIS A 189 9.17 -0.62 7.68
CA HIS A 189 9.46 0.47 6.73
C HIS A 189 8.22 1.32 6.38
N GLU A 190 7.02 0.74 6.42
CA GLU A 190 5.77 1.48 6.26
C GLU A 190 5.51 2.46 7.40
N GLN A 191 5.87 2.09 8.64
CA GLN A 191 5.75 2.96 9.82
C GLN A 191 6.70 4.15 9.74
N VAL A 192 7.92 3.97 9.21
CA VAL A 192 8.86 5.08 8.93
C VAL A 192 8.19 6.14 8.06
N THR A 193 7.47 5.70 7.02
CA THR A 193 6.74 6.59 6.10
C THR A 193 5.50 7.19 6.77
N ALA A 194 4.67 6.36 7.41
CA ALA A 194 3.38 6.75 7.98
C ALA A 194 3.55 7.77 9.12
N THR A 195 4.58 7.60 9.94
CA THR A 195 4.88 8.47 11.09
C THR A 195 5.73 9.68 10.70
N LYS A 196 6.22 9.73 9.45
CA LYS A 196 7.23 10.70 8.98
C LYS A 196 8.47 10.70 9.86
N ASP A 197 8.92 9.50 10.23
CA ASP A 197 10.07 9.35 11.11
C ASP A 197 11.26 10.11 10.54
N SER A 198 11.80 10.99 11.39
CA SER A 198 12.89 11.89 11.04
C SER A 198 14.08 11.65 11.93
N THR A 199 14.28 10.42 12.40
CA THR A 199 15.43 10.04 13.23
C THR A 199 16.59 9.50 12.42
N GLY A 200 16.48 9.43 11.09
CA GLY A 200 17.50 8.87 10.22
C GLY A 200 18.83 9.64 10.26
N ARG A 201 19.91 8.95 9.90
CA ARG A 201 21.29 9.43 10.00
C ARG A 201 22.09 9.16 8.73
N LEU A 202 22.98 10.09 8.41
CA LEU A 202 24.06 9.95 7.42
C LEU A 202 25.38 9.80 8.19
N MET A 203 26.18 8.80 7.85
CA MET A 203 27.38 8.44 8.60
C MET A 203 28.58 8.21 7.68
N LYS A 204 29.76 8.32 8.28
CA LYS A 204 31.05 7.96 7.69
C LYS A 204 31.70 6.89 8.56
N TYR A 205 32.22 5.84 7.95
CA TYR A 205 33.14 4.89 8.54
C TYR A 205 34.54 5.09 7.94
N ASP A 206 35.54 5.29 8.81
CA ASP A 206 36.94 5.37 8.40
C ASP A 206 37.62 4.01 8.62
N PRO A 207 37.99 3.28 7.55
CA PRO A 207 38.62 1.97 7.68
C PRO A 207 40.04 2.00 8.27
N ARG A 208 40.66 3.17 8.42
CA ARG A 208 42.00 3.33 9.00
C ARG A 208 41.95 3.37 10.52
N THR A 209 40.88 3.95 11.07
CA THR A 209 40.68 4.14 12.51
C THR A 209 39.59 3.23 13.08
N ASN A 210 38.82 2.56 12.21
CA ASN A 210 37.63 1.77 12.52
C ASN A 210 36.56 2.58 13.28
N GLN A 211 36.50 3.90 13.04
CA GLN A 211 35.55 4.79 13.70
C GLN A 211 34.37 5.11 12.79
N VAL A 212 33.18 5.16 13.39
CA VAL A 212 31.97 5.70 12.76
C VAL A 212 31.73 7.10 13.29
N THR A 213 31.50 8.05 12.38
CA THR A 213 31.11 9.43 12.68
C THR A 213 29.75 9.71 12.09
N VAL A 214 28.82 10.23 12.90
CA VAL A 214 27.53 10.75 12.40
C VAL A 214 27.79 12.10 11.75
N LEU A 215 27.62 12.18 10.43
CA LEU A 215 27.80 13.41 9.66
C LEU A 215 26.59 14.34 9.78
N GLN A 216 25.40 13.75 9.82
CA GLN A 216 24.14 14.46 10.02
C GLN A 216 23.09 13.51 10.58
N SER A 217 22.33 13.99 11.56
CA SER A 217 21.17 13.32 12.15
C SER A 217 19.88 14.08 11.82
N ASN A 218 18.76 13.56 12.32
CA ASN A 218 17.42 14.11 12.14
C ASN A 218 16.97 14.21 10.68
N ILE A 219 17.33 13.21 9.87
CA ILE A 219 16.99 13.14 8.45
C ILE A 219 15.72 12.29 8.28
N THR A 220 14.72 12.80 7.56
CA THR A 220 13.52 12.04 7.22
C THR A 220 13.83 10.95 6.20
N TYR A 221 13.87 9.71 6.68
CA TYR A 221 13.99 8.48 5.90
C TYR A 221 15.10 8.51 4.81
N PRO A 222 16.38 8.63 5.19
CA PRO A 222 17.49 8.50 4.25
C PRO A 222 17.68 7.03 3.80
N ASN A 223 17.67 6.79 2.49
CA ASN A 223 17.97 5.49 1.88
C ASN A 223 19.33 5.52 1.18
N GLY A 224 19.37 5.61 -0.14
CA GLY A 224 20.62 5.59 -0.90
C GLY A 224 21.54 6.76 -0.59
N VAL A 225 22.85 6.52 -0.67
CA VAL A 225 23.90 7.54 -0.64
C VAL A 225 24.86 7.33 -1.80
N ALA A 226 25.32 8.43 -2.41
CA ALA A 226 26.31 8.42 -3.47
C ALA A 226 27.34 9.54 -3.26
N ILE A 227 28.62 9.26 -3.44
CA ILE A 227 29.65 10.30 -3.48
C ILE A 227 29.70 10.96 -4.86
N GLY A 228 29.80 12.29 -4.88
CA GLY A 228 29.96 13.08 -6.10
C GLY A 228 31.26 12.74 -6.83
N VAL A 229 31.26 12.87 -8.16
CA VAL A 229 32.44 12.58 -9.00
C VAL A 229 33.64 13.46 -8.62
N ASP A 230 33.39 14.70 -8.20
CA ASP A 230 34.39 15.65 -7.71
C ASP A 230 34.79 15.41 -6.24
N ARG A 231 34.14 14.47 -5.55
CA ARG A 231 34.39 14.06 -4.16
C ARG A 231 34.19 15.19 -3.13
N THR A 232 33.49 16.25 -3.51
CA THR A 232 33.24 17.40 -2.61
C THR A 232 31.96 17.26 -1.79
N HIS A 233 31.06 16.37 -2.20
CA HIS A 233 29.74 16.21 -1.61
C HIS A 233 29.21 14.78 -1.73
N LEU A 234 28.17 14.49 -0.95
CA LEU A 234 27.34 13.30 -1.02
C LEU A 234 25.94 13.70 -1.50
N ILE A 235 25.31 12.82 -2.27
CA ILE A 235 23.89 12.87 -2.60
C ILE A 235 23.18 11.78 -1.81
N VAL A 236 22.15 12.16 -1.08
CA VAL A 236 21.34 11.25 -0.26
C VAL A 236 19.90 11.24 -0.78
N ALA A 237 19.38 10.05 -1.04
CA ALA A 237 17.99 9.83 -1.38
C ALA A 237 17.13 9.86 -0.11
N LEU A 238 16.15 10.77 -0.07
CA LEU A 238 15.22 10.91 1.05
C LEU A 238 13.85 10.39 0.61
N THR A 239 13.52 9.18 1.05
CA THR A 239 12.35 8.42 0.58
C THR A 239 11.05 9.11 0.98
N GLY A 240 10.91 9.44 2.27
CA GLY A 240 9.71 10.09 2.81
C GLY A 240 9.40 11.42 2.11
N PRO A 241 10.32 12.38 2.04
CA PRO A 241 10.08 13.66 1.34
C PRO A 241 10.14 13.56 -0.19
N CYS A 242 10.55 12.41 -0.75
CA CYS A 242 10.73 12.18 -2.18
C CYS A 242 11.65 13.20 -2.87
N LYS A 243 12.85 13.40 -2.29
CA LYS A 243 13.84 14.37 -2.77
C LYS A 243 15.25 13.81 -2.63
N LEU A 244 16.18 14.46 -3.33
CA LEU A 244 17.61 14.30 -3.10
C LEU A 244 18.13 15.48 -2.28
N MET A 245 18.98 15.19 -1.31
CA MET A 245 19.72 16.17 -0.53
C MET A 245 21.20 16.08 -0.88
N ARG A 246 21.85 17.25 -1.01
CA ARG A 246 23.31 17.34 -1.09
C ARG A 246 23.86 17.61 0.30
N TYR A 247 24.88 16.86 0.70
CA TYR A 247 25.68 17.10 1.90
C TYR A 247 27.13 17.38 1.52
N TRP A 248 27.68 18.52 1.91
CA TRP A 248 29.04 18.91 1.57
C TRP A 248 30.04 18.26 2.53
N ILE A 249 31.03 17.56 1.99
CA ILE A 249 32.11 16.91 2.77
C ILE A 249 33.46 17.64 2.64
N GLN A 250 33.58 18.57 1.69
CA GLN A 250 34.76 19.42 1.49
C GLN A 250 34.36 20.86 1.14
N GLY A 251 35.34 21.77 1.17
CA GLY A 251 35.17 23.19 0.82
C GLY A 251 34.51 24.02 1.92
N SER A 252 34.21 25.29 1.62
CA SER A 252 33.66 26.26 2.59
C SER A 252 32.25 25.92 3.12
N LYS A 253 31.55 25.00 2.45
CA LYS A 253 30.24 24.48 2.88
C LYS A 253 30.33 23.15 3.64
N ALA A 254 31.52 22.59 3.87
CA ALA A 254 31.68 21.29 4.53
C ALA A 254 30.86 21.21 5.83
N GLY A 255 30.16 20.09 6.04
CA GLY A 255 29.25 19.87 7.16
C GLY A 255 27.82 20.39 6.96
N LYS A 256 27.52 21.06 5.84
CA LYS A 256 26.18 21.62 5.55
C LYS A 256 25.42 20.79 4.52
N SER A 257 24.09 20.79 4.63
CA SER A 257 23.18 20.18 3.66
C SER A 257 22.29 21.18 2.94
N GLU A 258 21.96 20.92 1.68
CA GLU A 258 21.01 21.70 0.89
C GLU A 258 20.14 20.79 -0.02
N PRO A 259 18.90 21.19 -0.37
CA PRO A 259 18.11 20.46 -1.37
C PRO A 259 18.87 20.35 -2.70
N PHE A 260 18.82 19.18 -3.34
CA PHE A 260 19.47 18.94 -4.63
C PHE A 260 18.48 18.75 -5.77
N ALA A 261 17.47 17.90 -5.59
CA ALA A 261 16.43 17.68 -6.59
C ALA A 261 15.13 17.20 -5.95
N GLU A 262 13.99 17.68 -6.44
CA GLU A 262 12.67 17.11 -6.13
C GLU A 262 12.37 15.98 -7.11
N LEU A 263 11.87 14.85 -6.60
CA LEU A 263 11.62 13.67 -7.43
C LEU A 263 10.11 13.44 -7.61
N PRO A 264 9.68 12.86 -8.74
CA PRO A 264 8.28 12.53 -9.00
C PRO A 264 7.82 11.25 -8.29
N GLY A 265 8.68 10.60 -7.50
CA GLY A 265 8.39 9.36 -6.80
C GLY A 265 9.28 9.17 -5.57
N TYR A 266 9.07 8.06 -4.86
CA TYR A 266 9.81 7.66 -3.67
C TYR A 266 11.17 7.10 -4.05
N PRO A 267 12.27 7.85 -3.85
CA PRO A 267 13.58 7.34 -4.15
C PRO A 267 13.98 6.25 -3.18
N ASP A 268 14.75 5.29 -3.69
CA ASP A 268 15.42 4.28 -2.88
C ASP A 268 16.94 4.46 -3.01
N ASN A 269 17.65 3.61 -3.75
CA ASN A 269 19.07 3.84 -4.02
C ASN A 269 19.33 4.93 -5.09
N VAL A 270 20.49 5.59 -4.94
CA VAL A 270 21.03 6.58 -5.87
C VAL A 270 22.45 6.18 -6.27
N ARG A 271 22.77 6.24 -7.56
CA ARG A 271 24.08 5.85 -8.11
C ARG A 271 24.63 6.89 -9.07
N PRO A 272 25.94 7.20 -9.02
CA PRO A 272 26.57 8.02 -10.05
C PRO A 272 26.40 7.39 -11.43
N ASP A 273 26.06 8.22 -12.42
CA ASP A 273 25.82 7.76 -13.80
C ASP A 273 27.09 7.73 -14.67
N GLY A 274 28.26 8.03 -14.06
CA GLY A 274 29.57 8.12 -14.72
C GLY A 274 29.77 9.38 -15.58
N LYS A 275 28.80 10.29 -15.64
CA LYS A 275 28.79 11.51 -16.46
C LYS A 275 28.54 12.78 -15.62
N GLY A 276 28.73 12.67 -14.31
CA GLY A 276 28.50 13.75 -13.34
C GLY A 276 27.06 13.84 -12.81
N GLY A 277 26.14 13.05 -13.34
CA GLY A 277 24.77 12.93 -12.83
C GLY A 277 24.56 11.66 -12.00
N TYR A 278 23.29 11.36 -11.75
CA TYR A 278 22.86 10.25 -10.90
C TYR A 278 21.67 9.51 -11.50
N TRP A 279 21.65 8.19 -11.40
CA TRP A 279 20.44 7.39 -11.51
C TRP A 279 19.82 7.23 -10.12
N VAL A 280 18.50 7.33 -10.06
CA VAL A 280 17.71 7.17 -8.84
C VAL A 280 16.62 6.16 -9.12
N ALA A 281 16.62 5.05 -8.38
CA ALA A 281 15.54 4.08 -8.39
C ALA A 281 14.31 4.70 -7.71
N LEU A 282 13.13 4.52 -8.30
CA LEU A 282 11.87 4.96 -7.71
C LEU A 282 11.00 3.74 -7.43
N HIS A 283 10.74 3.49 -6.15
CA HIS A 283 9.84 2.40 -5.75
C HIS A 283 8.41 2.66 -6.24
N ARG A 284 7.95 3.92 -6.20
CA ARG A 284 6.59 4.30 -6.60
C ARG A 284 6.54 5.77 -7.04
N GLU A 285 5.63 6.12 -7.95
CA GLU A 285 5.30 7.53 -8.24
C GLU A 285 4.54 8.20 -7.07
N LYS A 286 4.77 9.50 -6.83
CA LYS A 286 4.07 10.27 -5.79
C LYS A 286 2.55 10.19 -5.92
N TYR A 287 2.05 10.18 -7.16
CA TYR A 287 0.63 10.23 -7.51
C TYR A 287 0.17 8.99 -8.27
N GLU A 288 0.80 7.84 -8.02
CA GLU A 288 0.44 6.61 -8.68
C GLU A 288 -1.00 6.20 -8.36
N LEU A 289 -1.84 6.10 -9.39
CA LEU A 289 -3.21 5.61 -9.24
C LEU A 289 -3.20 4.08 -9.15
N PRO A 290 -3.87 3.47 -8.15
CA PRO A 290 -3.98 2.01 -8.05
C PRO A 290 -4.59 1.40 -9.32
N PHE A 291 -5.59 2.08 -9.87
CA PHE A 291 -6.30 1.71 -11.10
C PHE A 291 -5.93 2.69 -12.22
N GLY A 292 -5.22 2.19 -13.24
CA GLY A 292 -4.68 2.96 -14.36
C GLY A 292 -3.81 2.05 -15.23
N PRO A 293 -3.28 2.54 -16.37
CA PRO A 293 -2.38 1.77 -17.22
C PRO A 293 -1.26 1.10 -16.40
N ASP A 294 -0.91 -0.14 -16.75
CA ASP A 294 0.18 -0.88 -16.11
C ASP A 294 1.54 -0.33 -16.56
N ASN A 295 1.82 0.89 -16.12
CA ASN A 295 2.99 1.67 -16.48
C ASN A 295 3.21 2.79 -15.46
N HIS A 296 4.38 2.84 -14.82
CA HIS A 296 4.75 3.89 -13.87
C HIS A 296 6.24 4.24 -13.98
N LEU A 297 6.70 5.33 -13.36
CA LEU A 297 8.12 5.67 -13.24
C LEU A 297 8.81 4.68 -12.30
N VAL A 298 9.82 4.01 -12.86
CA VAL A 298 10.67 3.06 -12.15
C VAL A 298 12.04 3.70 -11.82
N ALA A 299 12.48 4.69 -12.59
CA ALA A 299 13.74 5.38 -12.35
C ALA A 299 13.79 6.79 -12.96
N MET A 300 14.63 7.64 -12.38
CA MET A 300 14.95 8.96 -12.93
C MET A 300 16.46 9.15 -13.01
N ARG A 301 16.92 9.78 -14.10
CA ARG A 301 18.28 10.32 -14.20
C ARG A 301 18.26 11.80 -13.87
N VAL A 302 19.14 12.21 -12.99
CA VAL A 302 19.32 13.59 -12.51
C VAL A 302 20.70 14.08 -12.95
N SER A 303 20.79 15.30 -13.48
CA SER A 303 22.07 15.90 -13.88
C SER A 303 22.90 16.36 -12.67
N ALA A 304 24.16 16.73 -12.91
CA ALA A 304 25.03 17.33 -11.89
C ALA A 304 24.44 18.57 -11.20
N GLY A 305 23.57 19.30 -11.91
CA GLY A 305 22.87 20.49 -11.42
C GLY A 305 21.49 20.22 -10.81
N GLY A 306 21.13 18.96 -10.56
CA GLY A 306 19.84 18.61 -9.92
C GLY A 306 18.64 18.61 -10.87
N LYS A 307 18.84 18.72 -12.19
CA LYS A 307 17.75 18.69 -13.17
C LYS A 307 17.41 17.25 -13.56
N LEU A 308 16.12 16.92 -13.62
CA LEU A 308 15.65 15.66 -14.19
C LEU A 308 15.95 15.67 -15.71
N VAL A 309 16.57 14.63 -16.24
CA VAL A 309 17.02 14.60 -17.66
C VAL A 309 16.59 13.36 -18.43
N GLN A 310 16.30 12.25 -17.74
CA GLN A 310 15.87 11.01 -18.36
C GLN A 310 14.94 10.28 -17.40
N GLN A 311 13.97 9.55 -17.96
CA GLN A 311 13.06 8.72 -17.17
C GLN A 311 13.10 7.29 -17.67
N MET A 312 12.83 6.36 -16.75
CA MET A 312 12.54 4.98 -17.07
C MET A 312 11.15 4.64 -16.56
N ARG A 313 10.35 3.98 -17.39
CA ARG A 313 9.01 3.54 -17.05
C ARG A 313 8.86 2.03 -17.24
N GLY A 314 8.06 1.38 -16.40
CA GLY A 314 7.86 -0.07 -16.38
C GLY A 314 6.51 -0.45 -15.79
N PRO A 315 6.18 -1.76 -15.75
CA PRO A 315 4.91 -2.22 -15.19
C PRO A 315 4.86 -1.96 -13.69
N LYS A 316 3.67 -1.81 -13.11
CA LYS A 316 3.48 -1.52 -11.68
C LYS A 316 3.92 -2.66 -10.76
N SER A 317 4.11 -3.86 -11.29
CA SER A 317 4.75 -4.98 -10.58
C SER A 317 6.26 -4.79 -10.41
N LEU A 318 6.89 -3.94 -11.22
CA LEU A 318 8.32 -3.65 -11.15
C LEU A 318 8.57 -2.45 -10.23
N ARG A 319 9.00 -2.72 -9.01
CA ARG A 319 9.29 -1.73 -7.96
C ARG A 319 10.78 -1.66 -7.66
N PRO A 320 11.62 -1.08 -8.54
CA PRO A 320 13.05 -1.19 -8.35
C PRO A 320 13.50 -0.39 -7.14
N THR A 321 14.49 -0.95 -6.45
CA THR A 321 15.16 -0.34 -5.31
C THR A 321 16.57 0.13 -5.68
N GLU A 322 17.12 -0.38 -6.79
CA GLU A 322 18.44 -0.01 -7.32
C GLU A 322 18.38 0.14 -8.84
N VAL A 323 19.13 1.11 -9.37
CA VAL A 323 19.33 1.30 -10.82
C VAL A 323 20.77 1.71 -11.07
N MET A 324 21.51 0.86 -11.79
CA MET A 324 22.93 1.08 -12.09
C MET A 324 23.20 0.96 -13.60
N GLU A 325 23.68 2.04 -14.21
CA GLU A 325 24.16 2.06 -15.60
C GLU A 325 25.63 1.61 -15.66
N ARG A 326 25.93 0.69 -16.58
CA ARG A 326 27.27 0.20 -16.89
C ARG A 326 27.82 0.85 -18.16
N LYS A 327 29.15 0.81 -18.33
CA LYS A 327 29.84 1.41 -19.50
C LYS A 327 29.42 0.81 -20.84
N ASP A 328 28.93 -0.42 -20.85
CA ASP A 328 28.38 -1.10 -22.02
C ASP A 328 26.95 -0.65 -22.39
N GLY A 329 26.40 0.33 -21.66
CA GLY A 329 25.06 0.87 -21.87
C GLY A 329 23.94 -0.02 -21.33
N LYS A 330 24.24 -1.08 -20.57
CA LYS A 330 23.23 -1.85 -19.84
C LYS A 330 22.89 -1.16 -18.52
N ILE A 331 21.61 -1.20 -18.15
CA ILE A 331 21.11 -0.76 -16.85
C ILE A 331 20.60 -1.98 -16.11
N TYR A 332 21.16 -2.18 -14.92
CA TYR A 332 20.78 -3.25 -14.00
C TYR A 332 19.84 -2.69 -12.95
N MET A 333 18.78 -3.42 -12.66
CA MET A 333 17.72 -3.05 -11.73
C MET A 333 17.58 -4.11 -10.66
N GLY A 334 17.80 -3.69 -9.41
CA GLY A 334 17.47 -4.48 -8.24
C GLY A 334 16.02 -4.24 -7.81
N ASN A 335 15.43 -5.21 -7.13
CA ASN A 335 14.08 -5.17 -6.59
C ASN A 335 14.05 -5.98 -5.29
N VAL A 336 13.28 -5.54 -4.31
CA VAL A 336 13.22 -6.14 -2.97
C VAL A 336 12.27 -7.36 -2.85
N GLU A 337 11.36 -7.55 -3.81
CA GLU A 337 10.30 -8.56 -3.82
C GLU A 337 10.39 -9.55 -4.98
N LEU A 338 11.02 -9.16 -6.10
CA LEU A 338 11.07 -9.98 -7.31
C LEU A 338 12.22 -11.00 -7.23
N PRO A 339 12.08 -12.17 -7.88
CA PRO A 339 13.09 -13.23 -7.85
C PRO A 339 14.19 -13.03 -8.90
N TYR A 340 14.51 -11.82 -9.34
CA TYR A 340 15.48 -11.60 -10.42
C TYR A 340 16.10 -10.20 -10.41
N VAL A 341 17.31 -10.09 -10.98
CA VAL A 341 17.88 -8.79 -11.38
C VAL A 341 17.42 -8.47 -12.80
N GLY A 342 16.78 -7.32 -12.99
CA GLY A 342 16.34 -6.87 -14.31
C GLY A 342 17.48 -6.19 -15.07
N VAL A 343 17.60 -6.45 -16.37
CA VAL A 343 18.63 -5.87 -17.24
C VAL A 343 17.99 -5.25 -18.47
N VAL A 344 18.15 -3.95 -18.67
CA VAL A 344 17.61 -3.24 -19.84
C VAL A 344 18.71 -2.48 -20.56
N LYS A 345 18.68 -2.43 -21.90
CA LYS A 345 19.61 -1.57 -22.64
C LYS A 345 19.17 -0.11 -22.50
N ASN A 346 20.12 0.79 -22.30
CA ASN A 346 19.91 2.24 -22.32
C ASN A 346 19.68 2.73 -23.76
N SER A 347 18.57 2.31 -24.36
CA SER A 347 18.13 2.67 -25.70
C SER A 347 16.73 3.28 -25.59
N PRO A 348 16.57 4.59 -25.79
CA PRO A 348 15.26 5.23 -25.74
C PRO A 348 14.30 4.62 -26.76
N VAL A 349 13.03 4.48 -26.40
CA VAL A 349 12.01 4.06 -27.37
C VAL A 349 11.71 5.23 -28.31
N ARG A 350 11.80 5.00 -29.64
CA ARG A 350 11.28 5.97 -30.62
C ARG A 350 9.75 5.92 -30.56
N PRO A 351 9.04 7.06 -30.48
CA PRO A 351 7.58 7.04 -30.47
C PRO A 351 7.08 6.43 -31.80
N HIS A 352 6.39 5.30 -31.73
CA HIS A 352 5.65 4.75 -32.87
C HIS A 352 4.39 5.59 -33.07
N ILE A 353 4.48 6.62 -33.90
CA ILE A 353 3.30 7.25 -34.48
C ILE A 353 3.05 6.53 -35.80
N LYS A 354 2.03 5.67 -35.85
CA LYS A 354 1.38 5.34 -37.13
C LYS A 354 0.64 6.61 -37.56
N LEU A 355 1.32 7.44 -38.37
CA LEU A 355 0.64 8.48 -39.11
C LEU A 355 -0.30 7.77 -40.10
N ILE A 356 -1.61 7.83 -39.85
CA ILE A 356 -2.58 7.58 -40.92
C ILE A 356 -2.47 8.80 -41.83
N THR A 357 -1.76 8.64 -42.94
CA THR A 357 -1.68 9.60 -44.03
C THR A 357 -3.05 9.71 -44.69
N GLN A 358 -3.80 10.75 -44.37
CA GLN A 358 -4.69 11.39 -45.34
C GLN A 358 -4.16 12.81 -45.56
N ALA A 359 -3.19 12.91 -46.45
CA ALA A 359 -2.69 14.17 -46.98
C ALA A 359 -2.82 14.16 -48.50
N THR A 360 -4.01 14.51 -48.99
CA THR A 360 -4.22 15.04 -50.33
C THR A 360 -5.39 16.01 -50.28
N ALA A 361 -5.08 17.27 -49.96
CA ALA A 361 -5.57 18.44 -50.68
C ALA A 361 -5.10 19.73 -50.01
N MET A 362 -4.66 20.65 -50.85
CA MET A 362 -4.54 22.09 -50.60
C MET A 362 -3.33 22.58 -49.78
N ARG A 363 -2.20 22.62 -50.48
CA ARG A 363 -1.35 23.83 -50.46
C ARG A 363 -2.01 24.93 -51.30
N SER A 364 -1.77 26.18 -50.90
CA SER A 364 -2.36 27.45 -51.39
C SER A 364 -3.76 27.67 -50.81
N THR A 365 -4.03 28.69 -50.00
CA THR A 365 -3.69 30.09 -50.19
C THR A 365 -3.56 30.81 -48.83
N ALA A 366 -2.34 31.26 -48.52
CA ALA A 366 -2.09 32.17 -47.41
C ALA A 366 -2.53 33.59 -47.84
N ARG A 367 -3.81 33.95 -47.60
CA ARG A 367 -4.27 35.36 -47.55
C ARG A 367 -5.66 35.60 -46.96
N GLN A 368 -6.33 34.61 -46.37
CA GLN A 368 -7.65 34.78 -45.71
C GLN A 368 -7.64 34.59 -44.18
N ALA A 369 -6.48 34.66 -43.52
CA ALA A 369 -6.37 34.45 -42.07
C ALA A 369 -6.54 35.73 -41.21
N ALA A 370 -6.61 36.93 -41.81
CA ALA A 370 -6.66 38.17 -41.05
C ALA A 370 -8.08 38.65 -40.69
N THR A 371 -9.10 38.27 -41.46
CA THR A 371 -10.50 38.70 -41.23
C THR A 371 -11.29 37.75 -40.32
N ALA A 372 -10.90 36.48 -40.21
CA ALA A 372 -11.55 35.52 -39.31
C ALA A 372 -11.14 35.71 -37.82
N ALA A 373 -9.95 36.25 -37.56
CA ALA A 373 -9.45 36.49 -36.20
C ALA A 373 -10.18 37.67 -35.52
N ALA A 374 -10.57 38.70 -36.28
CA ALA A 374 -11.31 39.84 -35.75
C ALA A 374 -12.76 39.49 -35.39
N PHE A 375 -13.43 38.65 -36.19
CA PHE A 375 -14.78 38.18 -35.90
C PHE A 375 -14.83 37.22 -34.70
N ALA A 376 -13.82 36.37 -34.55
CA ALA A 376 -13.68 35.49 -33.39
C ALA A 376 -13.44 36.27 -32.09
N LEU A 377 -12.67 37.37 -32.14
CA LEU A 377 -12.40 38.21 -30.96
C LEU A 377 -13.65 38.98 -30.49
N ILE A 378 -14.49 39.44 -31.42
CA ILE A 378 -15.75 40.15 -31.11
C ILE A 378 -16.78 39.17 -30.53
N VAL A 379 -16.90 37.96 -31.07
CA VAL A 379 -17.77 36.91 -30.49
C VAL A 379 -17.27 36.49 -29.10
N PHE A 380 -15.94 36.44 -28.89
CA PHE A 380 -15.36 36.14 -27.57
C PHE A 380 -15.61 37.25 -26.54
N LEU A 381 -15.60 38.52 -26.96
CA LEU A 381 -15.90 39.67 -26.09
C LEU A 381 -17.40 39.84 -25.80
N VAL A 382 -18.28 39.46 -26.74
CA VAL A 382 -19.75 39.47 -26.53
C VAL A 382 -20.20 38.28 -25.65
N LEU A 383 -19.46 37.17 -25.62
CA LEU A 383 -19.70 36.03 -24.70
C LEU A 383 -19.15 36.27 -23.27
N LEU A 384 -18.39 37.34 -23.05
CA LEU A 384 -17.82 37.73 -21.75
C LEU A 384 -18.58 38.86 -21.06
N SER A 385 -19.70 39.32 -21.62
CA SER A 385 -20.61 40.24 -20.92
C SER A 385 -21.49 39.45 -19.92
N PRO A 386 -21.57 39.88 -18.64
CA PRO A 386 -22.30 39.13 -17.63
C PRO A 386 -23.80 39.28 -17.87
N SER A 387 -24.40 38.27 -18.50
CA SER A 387 -25.86 38.10 -18.52
C SER A 387 -26.27 37.40 -17.22
N PRO A 388 -27.17 37.96 -16.41
CA PRO A 388 -27.48 37.44 -15.09
C PRO A 388 -28.50 36.30 -15.19
N THR A 389 -28.15 35.17 -15.79
CA THR A 389 -28.97 33.95 -15.68
C THR A 389 -28.18 32.72 -16.11
N ALA A 390 -28.29 31.67 -15.29
CA ALA A 390 -27.75 30.32 -15.47
C ALA A 390 -26.26 30.13 -15.14
N ALA A 391 -25.85 30.57 -13.94
CA ALA A 391 -24.89 29.80 -13.16
C ALA A 391 -25.56 28.48 -12.75
N ALA A 392 -25.44 27.44 -13.59
CA ALA A 392 -25.61 26.07 -13.13
C ALA A 392 -24.45 25.78 -12.18
N THR A 393 -24.69 26.11 -10.91
CA THR A 393 -23.89 25.72 -9.78
C THR A 393 -23.61 24.21 -9.89
N ALA A 394 -22.36 23.85 -10.16
CA ALA A 394 -21.80 22.63 -9.62
C ALA A 394 -21.85 22.78 -8.09
N THR A 395 -23.02 22.55 -7.52
CA THR A 395 -23.20 22.41 -6.09
C THR A 395 -22.35 21.22 -5.71
N THR A 396 -21.13 21.48 -5.21
CA THR A 396 -20.45 20.60 -4.28
C THR A 396 -21.47 20.40 -3.16
N ARG A 397 -22.24 19.31 -3.22
CA ARG A 397 -23.24 19.03 -2.22
C ARG A 397 -22.44 18.77 -0.94
N MET A 398 -22.32 19.79 -0.09
CA MET A 398 -21.59 19.69 1.17
C MET A 398 -22.29 18.62 1.99
N PHE A 399 -21.69 17.43 2.07
CA PHE A 399 -22.17 16.39 2.98
C PHE A 399 -22.06 16.92 4.40
N LYS A 400 -23.09 16.71 5.23
CA LYS A 400 -22.93 16.91 6.67
C LYS A 400 -21.73 16.06 7.11
N THR A 401 -20.70 16.71 7.64
CA THR A 401 -19.42 16.08 7.95
C THR A 401 -19.30 15.92 9.46
N ILE A 402 -19.08 14.68 9.91
CA ILE A 402 -18.71 14.39 11.30
C ILE A 402 -17.18 14.37 11.40
N ASP A 403 -16.62 15.03 12.41
CA ASP A 403 -15.18 15.04 12.68
C ASP A 403 -14.82 14.01 13.76
N ALA A 404 -14.10 12.97 13.36
CA ALA A 404 -13.64 11.89 14.22
C ALA A 404 -12.29 12.17 14.90
N ARG A 405 -11.65 13.33 14.66
CA ARG A 405 -10.36 13.68 15.31
C ARG A 405 -10.44 13.80 16.82
N ARG A 406 -11.63 14.06 17.37
CA ARG A 406 -11.88 14.20 18.81
C ARG A 406 -12.62 13.00 19.39
N SER A 407 -12.39 11.80 18.85
CA SER A 407 -13.01 10.59 19.40
C SER A 407 -12.57 10.34 20.84
N GLN A 408 -13.52 9.99 21.71
CA GLN A 408 -13.22 9.37 23.00
C GLN A 408 -12.75 7.93 22.74
N HIS A 409 -11.77 7.47 23.50
CA HIS A 409 -11.23 6.11 23.36
C HIS A 409 -11.68 5.25 24.54
N LEU A 410 -12.12 4.03 24.22
CA LEU A 410 -12.33 2.95 25.19
C LEU A 410 -11.14 2.00 25.07
N ASP A 411 -10.06 2.29 25.79
CA ASP A 411 -8.79 1.56 25.68
C ASP A 411 -8.92 0.13 26.20
N LEU A 412 -8.40 -0.84 25.44
CA LEU A 412 -8.40 -2.27 25.78
C LEU A 412 -7.39 -2.60 26.89
N GLY A 413 -6.34 -1.78 27.04
CA GLY A 413 -5.24 -1.99 27.98
C GLY A 413 -4.21 -3.03 27.53
N GLY A 414 -2.97 -2.88 28.01
CA GLY A 414 -1.87 -3.80 27.70
C GLY A 414 -1.45 -3.79 26.23
N SER A 415 -1.11 -4.97 25.70
CA SER A 415 -0.71 -5.16 24.30
C SER A 415 -1.87 -5.55 23.37
N LEU A 416 -3.11 -5.49 23.86
CA LEU A 416 -4.29 -5.88 23.08
C LEU A 416 -4.62 -4.82 22.04
N VAL A 417 -4.75 -5.26 20.80
CA VAL A 417 -5.18 -4.42 19.68
C VAL A 417 -6.35 -5.04 18.94
N GLY A 418 -6.97 -4.21 18.13
CA GLY A 418 -7.81 -4.62 17.03
C GLY A 418 -9.27 -4.90 17.38
N PRO A 419 -9.97 -4.05 18.17
CA PRO A 419 -11.40 -4.15 18.33
C PRO A 419 -12.10 -3.90 16.98
N GLU A 420 -12.21 -4.94 16.15
CA GLU A 420 -12.52 -4.80 14.73
C GLU A 420 -14.02 -4.49 14.52
N SER A 421 -14.90 -5.29 15.13
CA SER A 421 -16.36 -5.14 15.04
C SER A 421 -16.92 -4.73 16.40
N VAL A 422 -18.04 -4.01 16.39
CA VAL A 422 -18.70 -3.49 17.58
C VAL A 422 -20.16 -3.95 17.57
N ALA A 423 -20.59 -4.56 18.67
CA ALA A 423 -21.97 -4.99 18.86
C ALA A 423 -22.52 -4.55 20.22
N PHE A 424 -23.86 -4.52 20.30
CA PHE A 424 -24.61 -4.30 21.54
C PHE A 424 -25.69 -5.36 21.65
N ASP A 425 -25.96 -5.82 22.86
CA ASP A 425 -27.02 -6.80 23.07
C ASP A 425 -28.42 -6.17 23.05
N GLY A 426 -29.46 -7.00 23.12
CA GLY A 426 -30.86 -6.54 23.10
C GLY A 426 -31.25 -5.64 24.28
N LYS A 427 -30.45 -5.63 25.37
CA LYS A 427 -30.62 -4.74 26.52
C LYS A 427 -29.81 -3.45 26.39
N GLY A 428 -29.09 -3.28 25.28
CA GLY A 428 -28.23 -2.13 25.00
C GLY A 428 -26.89 -2.14 25.74
N ARG A 429 -26.50 -3.25 26.39
CA ARG A 429 -25.19 -3.37 27.04
C ARG A 429 -24.10 -3.52 25.99
N GLY A 430 -22.89 -3.08 26.32
CA GLY A 430 -21.73 -3.07 25.43
C GLY A 430 -20.97 -1.74 25.50
N PRO A 431 -20.08 -1.45 24.52
CA PRO A 431 -19.82 -2.27 23.33
C PRO A 431 -19.19 -3.64 23.64
N TYR A 432 -19.46 -4.60 22.75
CA TYR A 432 -18.73 -5.87 22.64
C TYR A 432 -17.84 -5.81 21.40
N SER A 433 -16.58 -6.28 21.50
CA SER A 433 -15.65 -6.26 20.38
C SER A 433 -14.63 -7.40 20.43
N GLY A 434 -14.26 -7.93 19.26
CA GLY A 434 -13.25 -8.97 19.10
C GLY A 434 -11.84 -8.38 19.08
N VAL A 435 -10.87 -9.04 19.71
CA VAL A 435 -9.48 -8.56 19.80
C VAL A 435 -8.49 -9.54 19.17
N SER A 436 -7.24 -9.09 18.99
CA SER A 436 -6.13 -9.82 18.33
C SER A 436 -5.75 -11.17 18.94
N ASP A 437 -6.16 -11.46 20.18
CA ASP A 437 -5.91 -12.76 20.83
C ASP A 437 -7.08 -13.75 20.70
N GLY A 438 -8.11 -13.42 19.92
CA GLY A 438 -9.26 -14.28 19.64
C GLY A 438 -10.42 -14.17 20.64
N ARG A 439 -10.28 -13.39 21.72
CA ARG A 439 -11.41 -13.09 22.60
C ARG A 439 -12.36 -12.09 22.00
N ILE A 440 -13.59 -12.11 22.49
CA ILE A 440 -14.51 -10.98 22.42
C ILE A 440 -14.67 -10.43 23.83
N MET A 441 -14.36 -9.15 23.96
CA MET A 441 -14.44 -8.40 25.20
C MET A 441 -15.73 -7.60 25.28
N ARG A 442 -16.19 -7.31 26.49
CA ARG A 442 -17.33 -6.44 26.80
C ARG A 442 -16.87 -5.28 27.66
N TRP A 443 -17.22 -4.07 27.26
CA TRP A 443 -17.07 -2.86 28.07
C TRP A 443 -18.18 -2.78 29.13
N ASN A 444 -17.78 -2.59 30.39
CA ASN A 444 -18.70 -2.53 31.54
C ASN A 444 -18.82 -1.13 32.16
N GLY A 445 -18.35 -0.09 31.45
CA GLY A 445 -18.31 1.28 31.96
C GLY A 445 -16.93 1.66 32.49
N GLU A 446 -16.69 2.96 32.67
CA GLU A 446 -15.38 3.52 33.00
C GLU A 446 -14.78 2.95 34.29
N ALA A 447 -15.61 2.70 35.31
CA ALA A 447 -15.15 2.14 36.58
C ALA A 447 -14.75 0.65 36.51
N ALA A 448 -15.34 -0.12 35.60
CA ALA A 448 -15.17 -1.57 35.53
C ALA A 448 -14.34 -2.05 34.34
N GLY A 449 -14.15 -1.22 33.31
CA GLY A 449 -13.32 -1.50 32.16
C GLY A 449 -13.83 -2.65 31.27
N TRP A 450 -12.90 -3.24 30.52
CA TRP A 450 -13.17 -4.39 29.65
C TRP A 450 -13.06 -5.72 30.41
N SER A 451 -13.96 -6.65 30.09
CA SER A 451 -13.91 -8.03 30.58
C SER A 451 -14.07 -9.02 29.44
N THR A 452 -13.53 -10.24 29.58
CA THR A 452 -13.73 -11.31 28.59
C THR A 452 -15.19 -11.75 28.60
N TYR A 453 -15.86 -11.69 27.46
CA TYR A 453 -17.22 -12.19 27.30
C TYR A 453 -17.24 -13.61 26.71
N THR A 454 -16.49 -13.84 25.63
CA THR A 454 -16.41 -15.14 24.98
C THR A 454 -15.08 -15.30 24.25
N TYR A 455 -14.79 -16.53 23.82
CA TYR A 455 -13.57 -16.91 23.10
C TYR A 455 -13.84 -18.19 22.29
N SER A 456 -13.00 -18.44 21.27
CA SER A 456 -13.07 -19.68 20.49
C SER A 456 -12.60 -20.90 21.31
N PRO A 457 -13.03 -22.13 20.98
CA PRO A 457 -12.50 -23.35 21.62
C PRO A 457 -10.97 -23.49 21.51
N SER A 458 -10.36 -22.82 20.54
CA SER A 458 -8.91 -22.80 20.34
C SER A 458 -8.18 -21.92 21.35
N TYR A 459 -8.86 -20.99 22.04
CA TYR A 459 -8.25 -20.00 22.91
C TYR A 459 -7.48 -20.59 24.09
N THR A 460 -8.17 -21.37 24.94
CA THR A 460 -7.57 -22.01 26.11
C THR A 460 -6.56 -23.08 25.68
N LYS A 461 -6.92 -23.88 24.67
CA LYS A 461 -6.08 -24.93 24.10
C LYS A 461 -4.70 -24.40 23.67
N ASN A 462 -4.67 -23.21 23.07
CA ASN A 462 -3.43 -22.61 22.55
C ASN A 462 -2.78 -21.62 23.51
N LYS A 463 -3.26 -21.51 24.77
CA LYS A 463 -2.73 -20.61 25.79
C LYS A 463 -2.60 -19.15 25.32
N CYS A 464 -3.61 -18.67 24.59
CA CYS A 464 -3.54 -17.42 23.83
C CYS A 464 -3.24 -16.18 24.68
N ALA A 465 -3.72 -16.12 25.93
CA ALA A 465 -3.42 -15.02 26.87
C ALA A 465 -1.91 -14.84 27.14
N ALA A 466 -1.13 -15.92 27.07
CA ALA A 466 0.31 -15.94 27.33
C ALA A 466 1.11 -16.24 26.04
N SER A 467 0.50 -16.07 24.87
CA SER A 467 1.17 -16.34 23.60
C SER A 467 2.37 -15.41 23.42
N THR A 468 3.55 -15.99 23.17
CA THR A 468 4.74 -15.27 22.72
C THR A 468 4.89 -15.32 21.20
N LEU A 469 3.89 -15.84 20.50
CA LEU A 469 3.92 -15.96 19.04
C LEU A 469 3.65 -14.59 18.38
N PRO A 470 4.20 -14.36 17.16
CA PRO A 470 3.87 -13.18 16.37
C PRO A 470 2.35 -13.05 16.14
N THR A 471 1.85 -11.82 16.06
CA THR A 471 0.41 -11.51 15.97
C THR A 471 -0.33 -12.35 14.94
N VAL A 472 0.18 -12.46 13.71
CA VAL A 472 -0.45 -13.26 12.64
C VAL A 472 -0.59 -14.75 13.00
N GLN A 473 0.42 -15.32 13.67
CA GLN A 473 0.37 -16.72 14.11
C GLN A 473 -0.52 -16.89 15.34
N THR A 474 -0.57 -15.90 16.23
CA THR A 474 -1.50 -15.87 17.35
C THR A 474 -2.93 -15.83 16.81
N GLU A 475 -3.26 -14.93 15.88
CA GLU A 475 -4.58 -14.83 15.27
C GLU A 475 -5.02 -16.14 14.59
N SER A 476 -4.16 -16.77 13.78
CA SER A 476 -4.53 -18.00 13.08
C SER A 476 -4.77 -19.19 14.01
N LYS A 477 -4.11 -19.22 15.17
CA LYS A 477 -4.31 -20.27 16.18
C LYS A 477 -5.45 -19.96 17.15
N CYS A 478 -5.60 -18.71 17.56
CA CYS A 478 -6.51 -18.29 18.62
C CYS A 478 -7.88 -17.86 18.09
N GLY A 479 -7.94 -17.49 16.82
CA GLY A 479 -9.10 -16.86 16.21
C GLY A 479 -8.90 -15.36 16.09
N ARG A 480 -9.70 -14.76 15.22
CA ARG A 480 -9.77 -13.32 15.03
C ARG A 480 -11.18 -12.91 14.64
N PRO A 481 -12.03 -12.56 15.62
CA PRO A 481 -13.42 -12.19 15.37
C PRO A 481 -13.52 -10.88 14.58
N LEU A 482 -14.18 -10.90 13.42
CA LEU A 482 -14.35 -9.76 12.50
C LEU A 482 -15.81 -9.32 12.29
N GLY A 483 -16.75 -10.13 12.75
CA GLY A 483 -18.16 -9.83 12.59
C GLY A 483 -18.91 -10.27 13.81
N LEU A 484 -19.60 -9.33 14.46
CA LEU A 484 -20.39 -9.59 15.65
C LEU A 484 -21.85 -9.18 15.43
N ARG A 485 -22.78 -10.08 15.76
CA ARG A 485 -24.21 -9.73 15.77
C ARG A 485 -25.00 -10.52 16.81
N PHE A 486 -25.78 -9.79 17.61
CA PHE A 486 -26.72 -10.41 18.53
C PHE A 486 -28.04 -10.72 17.83
N HIS A 487 -28.60 -11.89 18.11
CA HIS A 487 -30.02 -12.14 17.97
C HIS A 487 -30.72 -11.65 19.25
N TYR A 488 -31.44 -10.52 19.18
CA TYR A 488 -31.86 -9.79 20.36
C TYR A 488 -32.84 -10.56 21.26
N LYS A 489 -33.70 -11.40 20.67
CA LYS A 489 -34.69 -12.18 21.43
C LYS A 489 -34.06 -13.30 22.25
N THR A 490 -33.07 -14.00 21.69
CA THR A 490 -32.41 -15.13 22.39
C THR A 490 -31.19 -14.69 23.18
N GLY A 491 -30.61 -13.53 22.86
CA GLY A 491 -29.35 -13.07 23.42
C GLY A 491 -28.12 -13.82 22.91
N ASN A 492 -28.28 -14.66 21.88
CA ASN A 492 -27.15 -15.34 21.25
C ASN A 492 -26.32 -14.33 20.46
N LEU A 493 -25.01 -14.37 20.63
CA LEU A 493 -24.04 -13.66 19.79
C LEU A 493 -23.54 -14.61 18.71
N TYR A 494 -23.75 -14.24 17.45
CA TYR A 494 -23.11 -14.89 16.31
C TYR A 494 -21.84 -14.15 15.94
N ILE A 495 -20.83 -14.92 15.59
CA ILE A 495 -19.45 -14.50 15.44
C ILE A 495 -18.96 -15.01 14.09
N ALA A 496 -18.56 -14.12 13.21
CA ALA A 496 -17.73 -14.45 12.06
C ALA A 496 -16.27 -14.25 12.46
N ASP A 497 -15.54 -15.36 12.57
CA ASP A 497 -14.12 -15.38 12.90
C ASP A 497 -13.31 -15.75 11.67
N ALA A 498 -12.29 -14.94 11.38
CA ALA A 498 -11.47 -15.07 10.18
C ALA A 498 -10.91 -16.47 9.94
N TYR A 499 -10.63 -17.21 11.02
CA TYR A 499 -9.95 -18.51 10.99
C TYR A 499 -10.84 -19.64 11.50
N MET A 500 -11.74 -19.36 12.45
CA MET A 500 -12.59 -20.38 13.09
C MET A 500 -13.94 -20.58 12.40
N GLY A 501 -14.28 -19.73 11.42
CA GLY A 501 -15.53 -19.79 10.68
C GLY A 501 -16.69 -19.10 11.41
N LEU A 502 -17.91 -19.61 11.20
CA LEU A 502 -19.10 -19.10 11.88
C LEU A 502 -19.25 -19.77 13.24
N MET A 503 -19.36 -18.98 14.31
CA MET A 503 -19.54 -19.44 15.68
C MET A 503 -20.74 -18.78 16.37
N ARG A 504 -21.14 -19.32 17.52
CA ARG A 504 -22.20 -18.76 18.37
C ARG A 504 -21.87 -18.96 19.85
N VAL A 505 -22.18 -17.95 20.66
CA VAL A 505 -22.20 -18.06 22.13
C VAL A 505 -23.56 -17.61 22.68
N GLY A 506 -23.98 -18.20 23.79
CA GLY A 506 -25.21 -17.81 24.50
C GLY A 506 -25.06 -16.51 25.29
N PRO A 507 -26.17 -15.98 25.87
CA PRO A 507 -26.19 -14.68 26.54
C PRO A 507 -25.28 -14.57 27.77
N LYS A 508 -24.89 -15.71 28.37
CA LYS A 508 -23.98 -15.76 29.52
C LYS A 508 -22.50 -15.62 29.14
N GLY A 509 -22.16 -15.63 27.85
CA GLY A 509 -20.76 -15.68 27.41
C GLY A 509 -20.15 -17.08 27.61
N GLY A 510 -18.82 -17.15 27.68
CA GLY A 510 -18.06 -18.40 27.80
C GLY A 510 -17.47 -18.88 26.48
N GLU A 511 -17.09 -20.15 26.39
CA GLU A 511 -16.56 -20.73 25.16
C GLU A 511 -17.64 -20.79 24.06
N ALA A 512 -17.31 -20.31 22.86
CA ALA A 512 -18.22 -20.30 21.72
C ALA A 512 -18.31 -21.67 21.03
N THR A 513 -19.47 -22.01 20.49
CA THR A 513 -19.68 -23.20 19.66
C THR A 513 -19.41 -22.88 18.19
N VAL A 514 -18.58 -23.69 17.52
CA VAL A 514 -18.37 -23.60 16.07
C VAL A 514 -19.58 -24.19 15.33
N LEU A 515 -20.19 -23.39 14.46
CA LEU A 515 -21.38 -23.77 13.69
C LEU A 515 -21.03 -24.21 12.27
N ALA A 516 -20.07 -23.55 11.63
CA ALA A 516 -19.65 -23.90 10.28
C ALA A 516 -18.19 -23.52 10.01
N THR A 517 -17.46 -24.44 9.38
CA THR A 517 -16.06 -24.24 8.90
C THR A 517 -15.92 -24.49 7.39
N LYS A 518 -17.01 -24.89 6.72
CA LYS A 518 -17.08 -25.13 5.29
C LYS A 518 -18.49 -24.90 4.76
N ALA A 519 -18.60 -24.63 3.47
CA ALA A 519 -19.85 -24.57 2.72
C ALA A 519 -19.64 -25.26 1.36
N ASP A 520 -20.61 -26.07 0.93
CA ASP A 520 -20.53 -26.89 -0.30
C ASP A 520 -19.24 -27.72 -0.39
N GLY A 521 -18.81 -28.28 0.74
CA GLY A 521 -17.55 -29.05 0.84
C GLY A 521 -16.27 -28.22 0.84
N VAL A 522 -16.33 -26.92 0.52
CA VAL A 522 -15.16 -26.03 0.46
C VAL A 522 -14.95 -25.31 1.80
N PRO A 523 -13.74 -25.38 2.40
CA PRO A 523 -13.42 -24.69 3.65
C PRO A 523 -13.67 -23.19 3.60
N LEU A 524 -14.07 -22.60 4.73
CA LEU A 524 -14.04 -21.16 4.92
C LEU A 524 -12.59 -20.75 5.23
N ARG A 525 -12.05 -19.73 4.55
CA ARG A 525 -10.66 -19.27 4.77
C ARG A 525 -10.55 -17.86 5.31
N PHE A 526 -11.57 -17.04 5.07
CA PHE A 526 -11.56 -15.65 5.50
C PHE A 526 -13.01 -15.21 5.81
N THR A 527 -13.59 -15.78 6.86
CA THR A 527 -14.96 -15.44 7.30
C THR A 527 -14.96 -14.05 7.93
N ASN A 528 -15.88 -13.17 7.53
CA ASN A 528 -15.74 -11.75 7.84
C ASN A 528 -17.00 -11.09 8.44
N GLY A 529 -17.93 -10.62 7.62
CA GLY A 529 -19.14 -9.95 8.09
C GLY A 529 -20.24 -10.94 8.51
N VAL A 530 -21.10 -10.53 9.45
CA VAL A 530 -22.31 -11.28 9.84
C VAL A 530 -23.47 -10.35 10.20
N ASP A 531 -24.68 -10.70 9.73
CA ASP A 531 -25.95 -10.12 10.16
C ASP A 531 -27.03 -11.21 10.33
N ILE A 532 -28.14 -10.88 10.99
CA ILE A 532 -29.17 -11.84 11.38
C ILE A 532 -30.55 -11.25 11.06
N ASP A 533 -31.40 -12.01 10.38
CA ASP A 533 -32.84 -11.71 10.34
C ASP A 533 -33.41 -11.92 11.75
N GLN A 534 -33.68 -10.83 12.46
CA GLN A 534 -34.16 -10.86 13.85
C GLN A 534 -35.53 -11.53 14.03
N VAL A 535 -36.24 -11.84 12.94
CA VAL A 535 -37.54 -12.52 12.97
C VAL A 535 -37.41 -14.02 12.67
N THR A 536 -36.66 -14.42 11.63
CA THR A 536 -36.49 -15.85 11.30
C THR A 536 -35.34 -16.51 12.05
N GLY A 537 -34.37 -15.73 12.52
CA GLY A 537 -33.11 -16.22 13.07
C GLY A 537 -32.09 -16.63 12.01
N ASP A 538 -32.40 -16.53 10.72
CA ASP A 538 -31.45 -16.83 9.65
C ASP A 538 -30.22 -15.91 9.75
N VAL A 539 -29.03 -16.49 9.65
CA VAL A 539 -27.76 -15.79 9.82
C VAL A 539 -27.11 -15.64 8.45
N TYR A 540 -26.79 -14.43 8.04
CA TYR A 540 -26.14 -14.13 6.77
C TYR A 540 -24.71 -13.72 7.04
N PHE A 541 -23.76 -14.29 6.30
CA PHE A 541 -22.34 -14.04 6.52
C PHE A 541 -21.52 -14.17 5.23
N THR A 542 -20.30 -13.67 5.27
CA THR A 542 -19.38 -13.66 4.11
C THR A 542 -18.13 -14.48 4.37
N ASP A 543 -17.58 -15.02 3.29
CA ASP A 543 -16.21 -15.56 3.21
C ASP A 543 -15.50 -14.76 2.13
N SER A 544 -14.56 -13.89 2.53
CA SER A 544 -13.96 -12.87 1.68
C SER A 544 -13.09 -13.44 0.55
N SER A 545 -12.51 -14.63 0.76
CA SER A 545 -11.73 -15.34 -0.25
C SER A 545 -11.67 -16.83 0.08
N MET A 546 -11.76 -17.67 -0.95
CA MET A 546 -11.48 -19.11 -0.84
C MET A 546 -10.01 -19.45 -1.14
N ASN A 547 -9.20 -18.47 -1.56
CA ASN A 547 -7.78 -18.66 -1.87
C ASN A 547 -6.88 -18.17 -0.74
N TYR A 548 -7.23 -17.03 -0.12
CA TYR A 548 -6.39 -16.33 0.84
C TYR A 548 -7.03 -16.28 2.22
N GLN A 549 -6.20 -16.30 3.26
CA GLN A 549 -6.63 -16.02 4.63
C GLN A 549 -6.56 -14.52 4.94
N ARG A 550 -7.10 -14.10 6.09
CA ARG A 550 -6.99 -12.72 6.60
C ARG A 550 -5.57 -12.18 6.61
N SER A 551 -4.59 -12.99 6.99
CA SER A 551 -3.17 -12.57 7.01
C SER A 551 -2.61 -12.22 5.64
N GLN A 552 -3.35 -12.54 4.57
CA GLN A 552 -3.01 -12.31 3.17
C GLN A 552 -4.02 -11.36 2.51
N HIS A 553 -4.74 -10.53 3.29
CA HIS A 553 -5.79 -9.64 2.81
C HIS A 553 -5.32 -8.66 1.70
N GLU A 554 -4.04 -8.30 1.69
CA GLU A 554 -3.42 -7.51 0.62
C GLU A 554 -3.40 -8.27 -0.71
N GLN A 555 -3.16 -9.59 -0.68
CA GLN A 555 -3.19 -10.45 -1.87
C GLN A 555 -4.59 -10.54 -2.47
N VAL A 556 -5.64 -10.60 -1.63
CA VAL A 556 -7.04 -10.56 -2.09
C VAL A 556 -7.28 -9.32 -2.96
N THR A 557 -6.75 -8.17 -2.54
CA THR A 557 -6.85 -6.92 -3.31
C THR A 557 -5.95 -6.92 -4.54
N ALA A 558 -4.68 -7.30 -4.38
CA ALA A 558 -3.66 -7.24 -5.43
C ALA A 558 -4.00 -8.15 -6.61
N THR A 559 -4.49 -9.37 -6.34
CA THR A 559 -4.87 -10.34 -7.38
C THR A 559 -6.30 -10.16 -7.85
N LYS A 560 -7.05 -9.20 -7.30
CA LYS A 560 -8.49 -9.02 -7.54
C LYS A 560 -9.26 -10.33 -7.32
N ASP A 561 -8.92 -11.02 -6.24
CA ASP A 561 -9.52 -12.31 -5.92
C ASP A 561 -11.04 -12.18 -5.87
N SER A 562 -11.69 -13.03 -6.67
CA SER A 562 -13.12 -13.02 -6.86
C SER A 562 -13.72 -14.36 -6.51
N THR A 563 -13.11 -15.09 -5.57
CA THR A 563 -13.61 -16.37 -5.08
C THR A 563 -14.52 -16.23 -3.86
N GLY A 564 -14.77 -14.99 -3.39
CA GLY A 564 -15.56 -14.73 -2.21
C GLY A 564 -17.02 -15.17 -2.33
N ARG A 565 -17.66 -15.43 -1.19
CA ARG A 565 -19.00 -16.00 -1.07
C ARG A 565 -19.88 -15.23 -0.10
N LEU A 566 -21.16 -15.14 -0.42
CA LEU A 566 -22.25 -14.73 0.47
C LEU A 566 -23.07 -15.97 0.84
N MET A 567 -23.32 -16.17 2.13
CA MET A 567 -23.91 -17.40 2.66
C MET A 567 -25.02 -17.11 3.66
N LYS A 568 -25.90 -18.10 3.82
CA LYS A 568 -26.92 -18.17 4.87
C LYS A 568 -26.67 -19.41 5.71
N TYR A 569 -26.71 -19.27 7.03
CA TYR A 569 -26.85 -20.36 7.99
C TYR A 569 -28.28 -20.37 8.56
N ASP A 570 -28.95 -21.51 8.49
CA ASP A 570 -30.25 -21.72 9.10
C ASP A 570 -30.08 -22.41 10.47
N PRO A 571 -30.34 -21.73 11.60
CA PRO A 571 -30.16 -22.31 12.92
C PRO A 571 -31.16 -23.43 13.26
N ARG A 572 -32.21 -23.64 12.45
CA ARG A 572 -33.20 -24.70 12.65
C ARG A 572 -32.74 -26.03 12.06
N THR A 573 -32.02 -25.98 10.94
CA THR A 573 -31.50 -27.17 10.24
C THR A 573 -30.00 -27.35 10.41
N ASN A 574 -29.30 -26.34 10.96
CA ASN A 574 -27.84 -26.25 11.06
C ASN A 574 -27.13 -26.37 9.70
N GLN A 575 -27.79 -25.95 8.62
CA GLN A 575 -27.21 -25.99 7.28
C GLN A 575 -26.73 -24.61 6.83
N VAL A 576 -25.61 -24.62 6.10
CA VAL A 576 -25.12 -23.45 5.37
C VAL A 576 -25.49 -23.60 3.90
N THR A 577 -26.04 -22.54 3.31
CA THR A 577 -26.33 -22.42 1.89
C THR A 577 -25.51 -21.26 1.31
N VAL A 578 -24.77 -21.50 0.23
CA VAL A 578 -24.13 -20.42 -0.54
C VAL A 578 -25.21 -19.72 -1.36
N LEU A 579 -25.48 -18.46 -1.03
CA LEU A 579 -26.47 -17.64 -1.75
C LEU A 579 -25.91 -17.08 -3.06
N GLN A 580 -24.62 -16.73 -3.04
CA GLN A 580 -23.88 -16.30 -4.21
C GLN A 580 -22.39 -16.56 -4.02
N SER A 581 -21.74 -17.07 -5.07
CA SER A 581 -20.29 -17.22 -5.18
C SER A 581 -19.72 -16.25 -6.21
N ASN A 582 -18.39 -16.30 -6.39
CA ASN A 582 -17.65 -15.50 -7.36
C ASN A 582 -17.74 -13.98 -7.12
N ILE A 583 -17.72 -13.57 -5.84
CA ILE A 583 -17.82 -12.17 -5.44
C ILE A 583 -16.41 -11.63 -5.17
N THR A 584 -16.08 -10.47 -5.75
CA THR A 584 -14.80 -9.79 -5.48
C THR A 584 -14.79 -9.20 -4.07
N TYR A 585 -14.03 -9.84 -3.19
CA TYR A 585 -13.75 -9.39 -1.82
C TYR A 585 -15.01 -8.93 -1.04
N PRO A 586 -16.01 -9.80 -0.81
CA PRO A 586 -17.15 -9.50 0.05
C PRO A 586 -16.69 -9.43 1.51
N ASN A 587 -17.03 -8.33 2.17
CA ASN A 587 -16.59 -8.04 3.52
C ASN A 587 -17.80 -7.94 4.47
N GLY A 588 -18.25 -6.75 4.84
CA GLY A 588 -19.48 -6.59 5.61
C GLY A 588 -20.76 -7.05 4.90
N VAL A 589 -21.76 -7.49 5.69
CA VAL A 589 -23.12 -7.78 5.22
C VAL A 589 -24.16 -7.19 6.18
N ALA A 590 -25.25 -6.67 5.65
CA ALA A 590 -26.39 -6.15 6.41
C ALA A 590 -27.73 -6.55 5.77
N ILE A 591 -28.72 -6.92 6.57
CA ILE A 591 -30.09 -7.14 6.09
C ILE A 591 -30.87 -5.82 6.01
N SER A 592 -31.68 -5.67 4.97
CA SER A 592 -32.55 -4.51 4.80
C SER A 592 -33.67 -4.47 5.84
N ALA A 593 -34.16 -3.27 6.16
CA ALA A 593 -35.20 -3.08 7.18
C ALA A 593 -36.51 -3.81 6.85
N ASP A 594 -36.86 -3.88 5.57
CA ASP A 594 -38.02 -4.62 5.03
C ASP A 594 -37.72 -6.12 4.81
N ARG A 595 -36.48 -6.56 5.07
CA ARG A 595 -36.03 -7.96 5.00
C ARG A 595 -36.15 -8.57 3.60
N THR A 596 -36.13 -7.74 2.56
CA THR A 596 -36.22 -8.17 1.16
C THR A 596 -34.87 -8.45 0.52
N HIS A 597 -33.80 -7.86 1.02
CA HIS A 597 -32.46 -7.96 0.45
C HIS A 597 -31.35 -7.81 1.49
N LEU A 598 -30.14 -8.18 1.08
CA LEU A 598 -28.89 -7.97 1.79
C LEU A 598 -28.08 -6.89 1.07
N ILE A 599 -27.38 -6.06 1.83
CA ILE A 599 -26.33 -5.15 1.35
C ILE A 599 -24.99 -5.75 1.72
N VAL A 600 -24.12 -5.91 0.73
CA VAL A 600 -22.78 -6.46 0.90
C VAL A 600 -21.74 -5.41 0.52
N ALA A 601 -20.78 -5.17 1.40
CA ALA A 601 -19.63 -4.33 1.14
C ALA A 601 -18.59 -5.09 0.32
N LEU A 602 -18.23 -4.57 -0.84
CA LEU A 602 -17.21 -5.14 -1.72
C LEU A 602 -15.93 -4.29 -1.60
N THR A 603 -14.96 -4.76 -0.82
CA THR A 603 -13.76 -3.98 -0.47
C THR A 603 -12.94 -3.62 -1.69
N GLY A 604 -12.51 -4.61 -2.47
CA GLY A 604 -11.68 -4.40 -3.67
C GLY A 604 -12.31 -3.46 -4.71
N PRO A 605 -13.57 -3.68 -5.14
CA PRO A 605 -14.26 -2.79 -6.07
C PRO A 605 -14.66 -1.43 -5.48
N CYS A 606 -14.65 -1.30 -4.15
CA CYS A 606 -15.13 -0.14 -3.40
C CYS A 606 -16.60 0.22 -3.73
N LYS A 607 -17.48 -0.77 -3.58
CA LYS A 607 -18.92 -0.65 -3.90
C LYS A 607 -19.75 -1.38 -2.86
N LEU A 608 -21.04 -1.07 -2.85
CA LEU A 608 -22.08 -1.87 -2.23
C LEU A 608 -22.84 -2.64 -3.31
N MET A 609 -23.12 -3.91 -3.02
CA MET A 609 -23.98 -4.77 -3.85
C MET A 609 -25.26 -5.10 -3.06
N ARG A 610 -26.40 -5.07 -3.75
CA ARG A 610 -27.67 -5.57 -3.25
C ARG A 610 -27.88 -7.01 -3.72
N HIS A 611 -28.20 -7.93 -2.81
CA HIS A 611 -28.60 -9.30 -3.11
C HIS A 611 -30.01 -9.57 -2.60
N TRP A 612 -30.93 -9.93 -3.49
CA TRP A 612 -32.34 -10.13 -3.16
C TRP A 612 -32.57 -11.50 -2.51
N ILE A 613 -33.21 -11.51 -1.34
CA ILE A 613 -33.50 -12.74 -0.58
C ILE A 613 -35.00 -13.03 -0.49
N ARG A 614 -35.86 -12.09 -0.89
CA ARG A 614 -37.31 -12.26 -1.04
C ARG A 614 -37.85 -11.51 -2.25
N GLY A 615 -39.03 -11.92 -2.70
CA GLY A 615 -39.76 -11.31 -3.81
C GLY A 615 -39.32 -11.81 -5.19
N PRO A 616 -39.81 -11.20 -6.28
CA PRO A 616 -39.59 -11.70 -7.66
C PRO A 616 -38.13 -11.76 -8.11
N LYS A 617 -37.24 -10.98 -7.48
CA LYS A 617 -35.80 -10.94 -7.79
C LYS A 617 -34.94 -11.89 -6.94
N THR A 618 -35.55 -12.73 -6.08
CA THR A 618 -34.81 -13.61 -5.15
C THR A 618 -33.67 -14.36 -5.84
N GLY A 619 -32.48 -14.34 -5.22
CA GLY A 619 -31.25 -14.94 -5.74
C GLY A 619 -30.49 -14.08 -6.75
N LYS A 620 -31.01 -12.92 -7.15
CA LYS A 620 -30.31 -11.98 -8.04
C LYS A 620 -29.57 -10.90 -7.26
N SER A 621 -28.51 -10.38 -7.86
CA SER A 621 -27.71 -9.27 -7.33
C SER A 621 -27.56 -8.14 -8.32
N GLU A 622 -27.43 -6.92 -7.80
CA GLU A 622 -27.22 -5.71 -8.59
C GLU A 622 -26.40 -4.67 -7.81
N PRO A 623 -25.68 -3.76 -8.48
CA PRO A 623 -24.98 -2.65 -7.81
C PRO A 623 -25.96 -1.80 -6.99
N PHE A 624 -25.53 -1.37 -5.80
CA PHE A 624 -26.32 -0.53 -4.90
C PHE A 624 -25.75 0.89 -4.78
N ALA A 625 -24.45 1.02 -4.52
CA ALA A 625 -23.77 2.31 -4.42
C ALA A 625 -22.28 2.20 -4.76
N ASP A 626 -21.73 3.21 -5.43
CA ASP A 626 -20.28 3.41 -5.51
C ASP A 626 -19.78 4.18 -4.29
N LEU A 627 -18.66 3.74 -3.71
CA LEU A 627 -18.09 4.38 -2.53
C LEU A 627 -16.78 5.11 -2.87
N PRO A 628 -16.43 6.18 -2.13
CA PRO A 628 -15.19 6.92 -2.34
C PRO A 628 -13.94 6.26 -1.73
N GLY A 629 -14.09 5.11 -1.06
CA GLY A 629 -13.03 4.39 -0.38
C GLY A 629 -13.29 2.89 -0.27
N TYR A 630 -12.35 2.16 0.32
CA TYR A 630 -12.41 0.71 0.52
C TYR A 630 -13.33 0.40 1.71
N PRO A 631 -14.55 -0.12 1.46
CA PRO A 631 -15.48 -0.44 2.54
C PRO A 631 -15.05 -1.69 3.28
N ASP A 632 -15.39 -1.72 4.56
CA ASP A 632 -15.22 -2.87 5.42
C ASP A 632 -16.60 -3.36 5.92
N ASN A 633 -16.93 -3.22 7.20
CA ASN A 633 -18.28 -3.53 7.69
C ASN A 633 -19.34 -2.50 7.25
N VAL A 634 -20.56 -3.00 7.06
CA VAL A 634 -21.78 -2.22 6.76
C VAL A 634 -22.84 -2.50 7.82
N ARG A 635 -23.47 -1.44 8.33
CA ARG A 635 -24.48 -1.52 9.41
C ARG A 635 -25.75 -0.74 9.06
N PRO A 636 -26.95 -1.29 9.31
CA PRO A 636 -28.18 -0.51 9.21
C PRO A 636 -28.12 0.69 10.15
N ASP A 637 -28.54 1.85 9.65
CA ASP A 637 -28.52 3.11 10.41
C ASP A 637 -29.78 3.34 11.27
N GLY A 638 -30.71 2.37 11.25
CA GLY A 638 -32.01 2.43 11.93
C GLY A 638 -33.07 3.33 11.27
N LYS A 639 -32.74 3.99 10.15
CA LYS A 639 -33.58 4.93 9.39
C LYS A 639 -33.78 4.48 7.93
N GLY A 640 -33.49 3.21 7.65
CA GLY A 640 -33.58 2.59 6.33
C GLY A 640 -32.32 2.73 5.46
N GLY A 641 -31.31 3.48 5.92
CA GLY A 641 -30.00 3.58 5.29
C GLY A 641 -28.95 2.69 5.98
N TYR A 642 -27.69 2.95 5.64
CA TYR A 642 -26.55 2.17 6.11
C TYR A 642 -25.37 3.08 6.43
N TRP A 643 -24.65 2.75 7.50
CA TRP A 643 -23.29 3.21 7.76
C TRP A 643 -22.28 2.21 7.20
N ILE A 644 -21.21 2.74 6.64
CA ILE A 644 -20.13 1.97 6.03
C ILE A 644 -18.81 2.50 6.58
N ALA A 645 -18.04 1.64 7.23
CA ALA A 645 -16.67 1.96 7.60
C ALA A 645 -15.80 1.99 6.35
N LEU A 646 -14.94 3.00 6.22
CA LEU A 646 -13.97 3.08 5.15
C LEU A 646 -12.57 2.99 5.74
N HIS A 647 -11.85 1.93 5.36
CA HIS A 647 -10.45 1.79 5.76
C HIS A 647 -9.63 2.96 5.21
N ARG A 648 -9.82 3.32 3.94
CA ARG A 648 -9.14 4.44 3.29
C ARG A 648 -9.88 4.94 2.06
N GLU A 649 -9.60 6.18 1.65
CA GLU A 649 -10.09 6.71 0.37
C GLU A 649 -9.42 6.02 -0.83
N LYS A 650 -10.15 5.89 -1.95
CA LYS A 650 -9.65 5.34 -3.22
C LYS A 650 -8.40 6.07 -3.71
N TYR A 651 -8.43 7.40 -3.55
CA TYR A 651 -7.40 8.33 -4.00
C TYR A 651 -6.75 9.03 -2.81
N GLU A 652 -6.46 8.27 -1.76
CA GLU A 652 -5.78 8.82 -0.61
C GLU A 652 -4.31 9.08 -0.93
N LEU A 653 -3.93 10.36 -0.92
CA LEU A 653 -2.54 10.76 -1.03
C LEU A 653 -1.81 10.47 0.30
N PRO A 654 -0.64 9.80 0.27
CA PRO A 654 0.17 9.58 1.47
C PRO A 654 0.58 10.91 2.13
N PHE A 655 0.80 11.95 1.32
CA PHE A 655 1.10 13.31 1.77
C PHE A 655 -0.11 14.23 1.60
N GLY A 656 -0.36 15.10 2.59
CA GLY A 656 -1.51 15.99 2.66
C GLY A 656 -1.94 16.21 4.12
N PRO A 657 -3.02 16.97 4.37
CA PRO A 657 -3.60 17.09 5.70
C PRO A 657 -3.83 15.69 6.32
N ASP A 658 -3.62 15.57 7.63
CA ASP A 658 -3.92 14.35 8.37
C ASP A 658 -5.43 14.17 8.54
N SER A 659 -6.10 13.87 7.42
CA SER A 659 -7.53 13.68 7.34
C SER A 659 -7.92 12.84 6.12
N HIS A 660 -8.71 11.81 6.32
CA HIS A 660 -9.33 11.01 5.25
C HIS A 660 -10.77 10.62 5.61
N LEU A 661 -11.53 10.08 4.66
CA LEU A 661 -12.87 9.55 4.92
C LEU A 661 -12.78 8.26 5.73
N VAL A 662 -13.34 8.28 6.93
CA VAL A 662 -13.38 7.14 7.85
C VAL A 662 -14.72 6.42 7.80
N ALA A 663 -15.81 7.11 7.41
CA ALA A 663 -17.11 6.47 7.24
C ALA A 663 -17.99 7.21 6.23
N MET A 664 -18.94 6.48 5.64
CA MET A 664 -20.00 7.03 4.79
C MET A 664 -21.36 6.54 5.25
N ARG A 665 -22.38 7.40 5.17
CA ARG A 665 -23.78 7.03 5.30
C ARG A 665 -24.46 7.03 3.94
N VAL A 666 -25.16 5.95 3.63
CA VAL A 666 -25.90 5.75 2.38
C VAL A 666 -27.39 5.62 2.71
N SER A 667 -28.26 6.24 1.90
CA SER A 667 -29.72 6.13 2.06
C SER A 667 -30.25 4.78 1.58
N ALA A 668 -31.53 4.49 1.86
CA ALA A 668 -32.22 3.30 1.36
C ALA A 668 -32.16 3.16 -0.19
N GLY A 669 -32.04 4.28 -0.91
CA GLY A 669 -31.94 4.32 -2.37
C GLY A 669 -30.50 4.34 -2.91
N GLY A 670 -29.48 4.06 -2.08
CA GLY A 670 -28.09 3.99 -2.55
C GLY A 670 -27.40 5.35 -2.71
N LYS A 671 -27.99 6.45 -2.23
CA LYS A 671 -27.37 7.79 -2.31
C LYS A 671 -26.50 8.08 -1.09
N LEU A 672 -25.29 8.59 -1.31
CA LEU A 672 -24.44 9.11 -0.23
C LEU A 672 -25.11 10.33 0.41
N VAL A 673 -25.27 10.33 1.73
CA VAL A 673 -26.00 11.39 2.46
C VAL A 673 -25.20 12.04 3.59
N GLN A 674 -24.19 11.35 4.12
CA GLN A 674 -23.37 11.86 5.20
C GLN A 674 -21.95 11.27 5.09
N GLN A 675 -20.96 12.02 5.56
CA GLN A 675 -19.58 11.56 5.63
C GLN A 675 -19.00 11.78 7.03
N MET A 676 -18.02 10.97 7.37
CA MET A 676 -17.19 11.16 8.55
C MET A 676 -15.74 11.21 8.12
N ARG A 677 -14.99 12.18 8.64
CA ARG A 677 -13.55 12.33 8.40
C ARG A 677 -12.79 12.23 9.71
N GLY A 678 -11.62 11.61 9.67
CA GLY A 678 -10.74 11.43 10.82
C GLY A 678 -9.27 11.42 10.40
N PRO A 679 -8.31 11.32 11.34
CA PRO A 679 -6.89 11.29 11.02
C PRO A 679 -6.55 10.02 10.23
N LYS A 680 -5.48 10.04 9.45
CA LYS A 680 -5.03 8.90 8.62
C LYS A 680 -4.53 7.72 9.46
N SER A 681 -4.23 7.93 10.75
CA SER A 681 -3.99 6.84 11.70
C SER A 681 -5.27 6.08 12.08
N LEU A 682 -6.45 6.68 11.89
CA LEU A 682 -7.73 6.06 12.18
C LEU A 682 -8.27 5.34 10.93
N ARG A 683 -8.16 4.02 10.90
CA ARG A 683 -8.58 3.14 9.79
C ARG A 683 -9.74 2.24 10.22
N PRO A 684 -10.96 2.78 10.39
CA PRO A 684 -12.01 1.99 11.00
C PRO A 684 -12.46 0.87 10.05
N THR A 685 -12.78 -0.26 10.66
CA THR A 685 -13.34 -1.42 9.98
C THR A 685 -14.81 -1.60 10.32
N GLU A 686 -15.31 -0.90 11.35
CA GLU A 686 -16.70 -0.91 11.79
C GLU A 686 -17.17 0.50 12.17
N VAL A 687 -18.44 0.81 11.88
CA VAL A 687 -19.10 2.04 12.34
C VAL A 687 -20.54 1.72 12.72
N MET A 688 -20.92 1.99 13.97
CA MET A 688 -22.26 1.75 14.48
C MET A 688 -22.82 2.96 15.22
N GLU A 689 -23.88 3.57 14.66
CA GLU A 689 -24.65 4.64 15.30
C GLU A 689 -25.65 4.03 16.32
N ARG A 690 -25.72 4.62 17.51
CA ARG A 690 -26.64 4.26 18.58
C ARG A 690 -27.72 5.32 18.75
N LYS A 691 -28.82 4.95 19.41
CA LYS A 691 -29.99 5.83 19.61
C LYS A 691 -29.68 7.07 20.45
N ASP A 692 -28.61 7.03 21.25
CA ASP A 692 -28.10 8.16 22.04
C ASP A 692 -27.25 9.15 21.22
N GLY A 693 -27.14 8.94 19.90
CA GLY A 693 -26.34 9.78 19.00
C GLY A 693 -24.83 9.51 19.08
N LYS A 694 -24.40 8.47 19.78
CA LYS A 694 -22.98 8.05 19.75
C LYS A 694 -22.74 7.12 18.58
N ILE A 695 -21.59 7.31 17.92
CA ILE A 695 -21.08 6.44 16.87
C ILE A 695 -19.84 5.76 17.41
N TYR A 696 -19.88 4.43 17.43
CA TYR A 696 -18.78 3.57 17.86
C TYR A 696 -18.02 3.09 16.63
N MET A 697 -16.71 3.16 16.69
CA MET A 697 -15.80 2.80 15.60
C MET A 697 -14.86 1.70 16.06
N GLY A 698 -14.92 0.57 15.36
CA GLY A 698 -13.94 -0.50 15.50
C GLY A 698 -12.77 -0.30 14.54
N ASN A 699 -11.62 -0.86 14.87
CA ASN A 699 -10.39 -0.80 14.10
C ASN A 699 -9.59 -2.09 14.32
N VAL A 700 -8.94 -2.61 13.28
CA VAL A 700 -8.24 -3.90 13.33
C VAL A 700 -6.81 -3.83 13.94
N GLU A 701 -6.25 -2.63 14.08
CA GLU A 701 -4.86 -2.34 14.47
C GLU A 701 -4.73 -1.50 15.76
N LEU A 702 -5.74 -0.69 16.09
CA LEU A 702 -5.67 0.24 17.22
C LEU A 702 -6.03 -0.45 18.55
N PRO A 703 -5.52 0.04 19.70
CA PRO A 703 -5.76 -0.56 21.01
C PRO A 703 -7.08 -0.12 21.68
N TYR A 704 -8.03 0.45 20.94
CA TYR A 704 -9.24 1.03 21.51
C TYR A 704 -10.44 1.02 20.56
N VAL A 705 -11.65 1.05 21.13
CA VAL A 705 -12.88 1.43 20.39
C VAL A 705 -13.02 2.94 20.41
N GLY A 706 -13.15 3.56 19.24
CA GLY A 706 -13.37 5.01 19.12
C GLY A 706 -14.84 5.37 19.28
N VAL A 707 -15.14 6.49 19.95
CA VAL A 707 -16.52 6.97 20.16
C VAL A 707 -16.62 8.46 19.79
N VAL A 708 -17.53 8.79 18.89
CA VAL A 708 -17.77 10.16 18.41
C VAL A 708 -19.26 10.48 18.55
N LYS A 709 -19.62 11.74 18.84
CA LYS A 709 -21.02 12.19 18.82
C LYS A 709 -21.43 12.54 17.39
N SER A 710 -22.63 12.15 16.98
CA SER A 710 -23.16 12.38 15.64
C SER A 710 -23.63 13.82 15.37
N SER A 711 -23.54 14.71 16.38
CA SER A 711 -24.09 16.07 16.40
C SER A 711 -23.05 17.12 16.00
#